data_AF-A0A6G6K2C4-F1
#
_entry.id   AF-A0A6G6K2C4-F1
#
_cell.length_a   1.000
_cell.length_b   1.000
_cell.length_c   1.000
_cell.angle_alpha   90.00
_cell.angle_beta   90.00
_cell.angle_gamma   90.00
#
_symmetry.space_group_name_H-M   'P 1'
#
loop_
_entity.id
_entity.type
_entity.pdbx_description
1 polymer ?
#
loop_
_entity_poly.entity_id
_entity_poly.type
_entity_poly.pdbx_seq_one_letter_code
_entity_poly.pdbx_strand_id
1 'polypeptide(L)'
;MVVYTAVFGGYDDPPVVHEPDPALTYLFFTEDEHAPVPVPWERRAVPRAFEDPQRDARRVKLLPHLFVNDYEVSVWVDANCDVLKLDAGGVLDLLGDADYAVPSHGERACVYEESEAVLELGLDYPALVAGQMARYRSLGLPQYWGLHATMFLVRRHQVQAARQFSDAWWRELQSHSKRDQLSFDFVRWRSEASVKSLSLGFANSIFRWNGTHKLPRPSHISQETHLSPASAGTNGAKHGLAKGVAYSQGKSMEKSVAERVKSELATRGYAQPVPVFSAAECRWLMGVLEHHFEKPAQWYKGWAVSQRSFYDVAVDWRILSHVRSALGDNVVLWGASLVHRMPGEVHPWHSDIESSAPTARTVSVWIGLQGTCEHTSLKMAPGSHEFGATVQEKAAQKGRRRNEITDEDIAAWVKECGAREEPELVPMHDGEALFFDGRIWHGSNNLSPHLSRTALLLQYAAVDTPIRMPVQGHCEWPFKFLGQPWPPCLLMSGRDGTGINRITRPPMLPDGPEVGRLRSGNHHAPSSPLVPGKVGWNAHHFFRGYTAGLADVICHMSVLSQGKCPHPPFQHPEEEILVVLEGEVEVHHPTWEGRNRFVQRAGEVAYYPAGFYHTLTTTSEQPAKYLMLRWISDPSGEIPPLDPGVFTSTPSLPGDETKASDATEGWRHTPLMDGATSYLSKLHGHVTIMEPGAGYDPHVDDYDVILIVLEGEVSCFGGTVSAGGVIVCVAGEPHGLKNTGSKPARYIALEFHTGRMMKRRLLEEGVVVD
;
A
#
# COMPACT_ATOMS: atom_id res chain seq x y z
N MET A 1 28.03 14.92 30.85
CA MET A 1 26.85 14.13 30.42
C MET A 1 26.15 14.91 29.33
N VAL A 2 25.32 14.25 28.52
CA VAL A 2 24.64 14.92 27.41
C VAL A 2 23.14 14.72 27.48
N VAL A 3 22.38 15.78 27.22
CA VAL A 3 20.95 15.75 26.92
C VAL A 3 20.83 15.96 25.42
N TYR A 4 20.08 15.11 24.72
CA TYR A 4 19.95 15.24 23.28
C TYR A 4 18.58 14.86 22.75
N THR A 5 18.27 15.46 21.60
CA THR A 5 17.06 15.23 20.83
C THR A 5 17.40 15.24 19.34
N ALA A 6 16.48 14.75 18.51
CA ALA A 6 16.66 14.75 17.07
C ALA A 6 15.35 15.02 16.35
N VAL A 7 15.39 15.92 15.36
CA VAL A 7 14.26 16.21 14.48
C VAL A 7 14.75 16.24 13.04
N PHE A 8 14.05 15.48 12.21
CA PHE A 8 14.28 15.42 10.77
C PHE A 8 13.01 15.75 9.99
N GLY A 9 13.15 16.14 8.73
CA GLY A 9 12.05 16.43 7.81
C GLY A 9 11.21 17.64 8.23
N GLY A 10 11.76 18.51 9.06
CA GLY A 10 11.02 19.63 9.67
C GLY A 10 9.85 19.19 10.54
N TYR A 11 9.85 17.94 11.03
CA TYR A 11 8.70 17.28 11.68
C TYR A 11 8.26 17.92 13.01
N ASP A 12 9.17 18.56 13.75
CA ASP A 12 8.89 19.21 15.03
C ASP A 12 9.90 20.34 15.33
N ASP A 13 9.81 20.95 16.50
CA ASP A 13 10.85 21.83 17.05
C ASP A 13 11.63 21.10 18.17
N PRO A 14 12.90 21.47 18.45
CA PRO A 14 13.58 20.95 19.63
C PRO A 14 12.84 21.33 20.94
N PRO A 15 12.89 20.47 21.98
CA PRO A 15 12.29 20.72 23.29
C PRO A 15 12.63 22.08 23.88
N VAL A 16 11.68 22.70 24.59
CA VAL A 16 12.00 23.86 25.42
C VAL A 16 12.72 23.37 26.69
N VAL A 17 13.85 23.99 27.03
CA VAL A 17 14.57 23.75 28.29
C VAL A 17 14.42 24.96 29.19
N HIS A 18 13.71 24.81 30.32
CA HIS A 18 13.37 25.92 31.21
C HIS A 18 14.50 26.28 32.17
N GLU A 19 15.07 25.30 32.88
CA GLU A 19 16.20 25.49 33.80
C GLU A 19 17.42 24.71 33.28
N PRO A 20 18.17 25.24 32.29
CA PRO A 20 19.35 24.55 31.77
C PRO A 20 20.48 24.50 32.80
N ASP A 21 20.95 23.29 33.14
CA ASP A 21 22.14 23.10 33.96
C ASP A 21 23.42 23.27 33.11
N PRO A 22 24.34 24.20 33.46
CA PRO A 22 25.61 24.39 32.76
C PRO A 22 26.55 23.17 32.80
N ALA A 23 26.33 22.19 33.67
CA ALA A 23 27.09 20.93 33.71
C ALA A 23 26.65 19.91 32.65
N LEU A 24 25.54 20.16 31.94
CA LEU A 24 25.01 19.30 30.89
C LEU A 24 25.26 19.92 29.51
N THR A 25 25.70 19.09 28.55
CA THR A 25 25.70 19.49 27.14
C THR A 25 24.34 19.20 26.52
N TYR A 26 23.80 20.12 25.73
CA TYR A 26 22.52 19.96 25.03
C TYR A 26 22.77 19.85 23.53
N LEU A 27 22.48 18.69 22.91
CA LEU A 27 22.70 18.47 21.47
C LEU A 27 21.38 18.30 20.71
N PHE A 28 21.23 19.01 19.60
CA PHE A 28 20.09 18.90 18.70
C PHE A 28 20.54 18.39 17.33
N PHE A 29 20.11 17.18 16.98
CA PHE A 29 20.43 16.55 15.71
C PHE A 29 19.37 16.82 14.65
N THR A 30 19.79 17.23 13.45
CA THR A 30 18.92 17.52 12.30
C THR A 30 19.70 17.44 10.99
N GLU A 31 19.03 17.30 9.84
CA GLU A 31 19.67 17.40 8.52
C GLU A 31 19.87 18.83 8.05
N ASP A 32 19.16 19.80 8.63
CA ASP A 32 19.19 21.19 8.20
C ASP A 32 20.33 21.95 8.90
N GLU A 33 21.41 22.20 8.14
CA GLU A 33 22.56 23.01 8.57
C GLU A 33 22.24 24.47 8.87
N HIS A 34 21.00 24.92 8.63
CA HIS A 34 20.56 26.29 8.86
C HIS A 34 19.36 26.36 9.82
N ALA A 35 18.94 25.22 10.38
CA ALA A 35 17.82 25.16 11.32
C ALA A 35 18.05 26.13 12.50
N PRO A 36 17.04 26.94 12.87
CA PRO A 36 17.11 27.78 14.06
C PRO A 36 17.14 26.90 15.31
N VAL A 37 18.15 27.09 16.14
CA VAL A 37 18.37 26.28 17.34
C VAL A 37 18.27 27.17 18.58
N PRO A 38 17.24 26.99 19.43
CA PRO A 38 17.11 27.79 20.64
C PRO A 38 18.16 27.36 21.68
N VAL A 39 18.70 28.33 22.43
CA VAL A 39 19.54 28.05 23.61
C VAL A 39 18.74 27.18 24.59
N PRO A 40 19.33 26.11 25.18
CA PRO A 40 20.75 25.78 25.24
C PRO A 40 21.27 24.83 24.15
N TRP A 41 20.46 24.46 23.15
CA TRP A 41 20.82 23.42 22.19
C TRP A 41 22.00 23.82 21.28
N GLU A 42 22.96 22.91 21.13
CA GLU A 42 24.01 22.96 20.11
C GLU A 42 23.61 22.05 18.94
N ARG A 43 23.60 22.60 17.73
CA ARG A 43 23.22 21.85 16.53
C ARG A 43 24.29 20.83 16.13
N ARG A 44 23.87 19.64 15.75
CA ARG A 44 24.69 18.63 15.06
C ARG A 44 24.01 18.19 13.78
N ALA A 45 24.58 18.60 12.64
CA ALA A 45 24.07 18.23 11.33
C ALA A 45 24.35 16.74 11.05
N VAL A 46 23.31 15.99 10.71
CA VAL A 46 23.41 14.56 10.33
C VAL A 46 22.62 14.36 9.04
N PRO A 47 23.19 13.81 7.97
CA PRO A 47 22.44 13.53 6.75
C PRO A 47 21.33 12.50 6.99
N ARG A 48 20.18 12.72 6.35
CA ARG A 48 19.09 11.74 6.29
C ARG A 48 19.57 10.45 5.65
N ALA A 49 19.20 9.33 6.25
CA ALA A 49 19.44 8.00 5.71
C ALA A 49 18.15 7.27 5.35
N PHE A 50 16.99 7.76 5.80
CA PHE A 50 15.71 7.11 5.56
C PHE A 50 14.74 8.09 4.91
N GLU A 51 13.79 7.54 4.14
CA GLU A 51 12.67 8.30 3.58
C GLU A 51 11.72 8.79 4.68
N ASP A 52 11.51 7.99 5.72
CA ASP A 52 10.76 8.39 6.91
C ASP A 52 11.67 9.16 7.89
N PRO A 53 11.49 10.47 8.08
CA PRO A 53 12.31 11.26 9.00
C PRO A 53 12.20 10.80 10.46
N GLN A 54 11.12 10.13 10.85
CA GLN A 54 11.00 9.57 12.19
C GLN A 54 11.98 8.41 12.40
N ARG A 55 12.30 7.64 11.34
CA ARG A 55 13.33 6.59 11.42
C ARG A 55 14.72 7.18 11.60
N ASP A 56 15.00 8.34 10.99
CA ASP A 56 16.25 9.08 11.22
C ASP A 56 16.34 9.58 12.67
N ALA A 57 15.27 10.17 13.22
CA ALA A 57 15.23 10.57 14.62
C ALA A 57 15.44 9.37 15.58
N ARG A 58 14.80 8.23 15.27
CA ARG A 58 14.97 6.98 16.03
C ARG A 58 16.36 6.37 15.88
N ARG A 59 17.04 6.53 14.73
CA ARG A 59 18.44 6.12 14.56
C ARG A 59 19.33 6.83 15.57
N VAL A 60 19.18 8.14 15.70
CA VAL A 60 19.95 8.95 16.67
C VAL A 60 19.59 8.56 18.10
N LYS A 61 18.29 8.38 18.39
CA LYS A 61 17.81 7.95 19.71
C LYS A 61 18.34 6.58 20.13
N LEU A 62 18.24 5.57 19.26
CA LEU A 62 18.47 4.17 19.62
C LEU A 62 19.96 3.80 19.61
N LEU A 63 20.81 4.56 18.90
CA LEU A 63 22.25 4.30 18.78
C LEU A 63 23.12 5.40 19.44
N PRO A 64 22.91 5.74 20.73
CA PRO A 64 23.68 6.80 21.41
C PRO A 64 25.19 6.59 21.35
N HIS A 65 25.64 5.33 21.35
CA HIS A 65 27.05 4.97 21.29
C HIS A 65 27.71 5.30 19.94
N LEU A 66 26.94 5.67 18.91
CA LEU A 66 27.46 6.17 17.62
C LEU A 66 27.37 7.70 17.52
N PHE A 67 26.33 8.32 18.07
CA PHE A 67 26.05 9.75 17.88
C PHE A 67 26.56 10.65 19.02
N VAL A 68 26.69 10.11 20.23
CA VAL A 68 27.16 10.82 21.42
C VAL A 68 28.23 9.99 22.15
N ASN A 69 29.15 9.43 21.36
CA ASN A 69 30.20 8.51 21.83
C ASN A 69 31.23 9.17 22.76
N ASP A 70 31.35 10.50 22.74
CA ASP A 70 32.23 11.27 23.62
C ASP A 70 31.71 11.39 25.06
N TYR A 71 30.48 10.92 25.32
CA TYR A 71 29.82 11.01 26.63
C TYR A 71 29.63 9.63 27.25
N GLU A 72 29.79 9.53 28.57
CA GLU A 72 29.56 8.29 29.32
C GLU A 72 28.07 8.04 29.61
N VAL A 73 27.35 9.12 29.95
CA VAL A 73 25.92 9.10 30.27
C VAL A 73 25.17 10.05 29.34
N SER A 74 24.06 9.57 28.77
CA SER A 74 23.17 10.35 27.92
C SER A 74 21.72 10.34 28.40
N VAL A 75 21.04 11.46 28.16
CA VAL A 75 19.61 11.64 28.35
C VAL A 75 18.98 11.90 26.99
N TRP A 76 18.06 11.05 26.57
CA TRP A 76 17.23 11.32 25.41
C TRP A 76 15.93 12.00 25.83
N VAL A 77 15.50 13.00 25.07
CA VAL A 77 14.21 13.67 25.21
C VAL A 77 13.54 13.76 23.83
N ASP A 78 12.35 13.16 23.68
CA ASP A 78 11.54 13.32 22.46
C ASP A 78 11.19 14.81 22.25
N ALA A 79 11.09 15.23 20.99
CA ALA A 79 10.83 16.63 20.61
C ALA A 79 9.50 17.19 21.16
N ASN A 80 8.54 16.33 21.48
CA ASN A 80 7.23 16.68 22.03
C ASN A 80 7.21 16.76 23.58
N CYS A 81 8.38 16.85 24.21
CA CYS A 81 8.52 17.08 25.65
C CYS A 81 9.17 18.45 25.90
N ASP A 82 8.82 19.08 27.03
CA ASP A 82 9.59 20.17 27.61
C ASP A 82 10.46 19.63 28.75
N VAL A 83 11.70 20.10 28.86
CA VAL A 83 12.58 19.84 30.01
C VAL A 83 12.40 20.97 31.02
N LEU A 84 11.80 20.66 32.17
CA LEU A 84 11.51 21.63 33.21
C LEU A 84 12.75 21.86 34.08
N LYS A 85 13.25 20.81 34.73
CA LYS A 85 14.41 20.87 35.62
C LYS A 85 15.13 19.53 35.70
N LEU A 86 16.36 19.49 35.20
CA LEU A 86 17.22 18.32 35.27
C LEU A 86 18.67 18.78 35.41
N ASP A 87 19.28 18.46 36.54
CA ASP A 87 20.70 18.70 36.79
C ASP A 87 21.51 17.39 36.71
N ALA A 88 22.83 17.50 36.63
CA ALA A 88 23.72 16.34 36.52
C ALA A 88 23.59 15.35 37.69
N GLY A 89 23.26 15.83 38.89
CA GLY A 89 22.98 14.97 40.06
C GLY A 89 21.69 14.17 39.87
N GLY A 90 20.62 14.83 39.44
CA GLY A 90 19.34 14.20 39.13
C GLY A 90 19.44 13.16 38.02
N VAL A 91 20.28 13.38 37.00
CA VAL A 91 20.56 12.36 35.98
C VAL A 91 21.15 11.09 36.60
N LEU A 92 22.12 11.24 37.52
CA LEU A 92 22.74 10.11 38.21
C LEU A 92 21.78 9.42 39.19
N ASP A 93 20.95 10.17 39.91
CA ASP A 93 19.96 9.62 40.84
C ASP A 93 18.88 8.80 40.11
N LEU A 94 18.44 9.29 38.94
CA LEU A 94 17.52 8.56 38.07
C LEU A 94 18.15 7.25 37.61
N LEU A 95 19.40 7.29 37.13
CA LEU A 95 20.09 6.12 36.59
C LEU A 95 20.48 5.09 37.67
N GLY A 96 21.04 5.55 38.79
CA GLY A 96 21.67 4.69 39.80
C GLY A 96 22.75 3.80 39.19
N ASP A 97 22.73 2.52 39.58
CA ASP A 97 23.65 1.49 39.06
C ASP A 97 23.12 0.79 37.79
N ALA A 98 21.99 1.23 37.24
CA ALA A 98 21.40 0.61 36.05
C ALA A 98 22.06 1.12 34.75
N ASP A 99 21.93 0.32 33.69
CA ASP A 99 22.39 0.69 32.35
C ASP A 99 21.41 1.65 31.65
N TYR A 100 20.12 1.45 31.90
CA TYR A 100 19.03 2.31 31.45
C TYR A 100 18.12 2.67 32.62
N ALA A 101 17.61 3.89 32.63
CA ALA A 101 16.47 4.29 33.44
C ALA A 101 15.40 4.94 32.55
N VAL A 102 14.20 4.39 32.58
CA VAL A 102 13.10 4.74 31.66
C VAL A 102 11.79 4.81 32.43
N PRO A 103 10.93 5.81 32.21
CA PRO A 103 9.57 5.83 32.78
C PRO A 103 8.79 4.56 32.45
N SER A 104 8.05 4.04 33.42
CA SER A 104 7.05 3.00 33.14
C SER A 104 5.87 3.63 32.42
N HIS A 105 5.24 2.90 31.52
CA HIS A 105 4.04 3.39 30.84
C HIS A 105 2.85 3.40 31.82
N GLY A 106 2.22 4.55 32.00
CA GLY A 106 1.20 4.74 33.04
C GLY A 106 -0.19 4.19 32.68
N GLU A 107 -0.49 4.00 31.39
CA GLU A 107 -1.83 3.64 30.91
C GLU A 107 -1.95 2.24 30.31
N ARG A 108 -0.82 1.61 29.97
CA ARG A 108 -0.75 0.35 29.23
C ARG A 108 0.37 -0.48 29.80
N ALA A 109 0.16 -1.79 29.88
CA ALA A 109 1.02 -2.67 30.69
C ALA A 109 1.87 -3.62 29.85
N CYS A 110 1.69 -3.68 28.52
CA CYS A 110 2.54 -4.47 27.64
C CYS A 110 2.55 -3.97 26.20
N VAL A 111 3.51 -4.49 25.41
CA VAL A 111 3.66 -4.17 23.99
C VAL A 111 2.43 -4.51 23.14
N TYR A 112 1.61 -5.48 23.58
CA TYR A 112 0.39 -5.86 22.85
C TYR A 112 -0.72 -4.81 23.00
N GLU A 113 -0.93 -4.29 24.22
CA GLU A 113 -1.85 -3.16 24.42
C GLU A 113 -1.32 -1.88 23.76
N GLU A 114 -0.01 -1.64 23.83
CA GLU A 114 0.61 -0.54 23.08
C GLU A 114 0.39 -0.70 21.57
N SER A 115 0.46 -1.93 21.06
CA SER A 115 0.22 -2.19 19.65
C SER A 115 -1.21 -1.85 19.27
N GLU A 116 -2.19 -2.20 20.10
CA GLU A 116 -3.59 -1.80 19.89
C GLU A 116 -3.72 -0.29 19.87
N ALA A 117 -3.10 0.43 20.82
CA ALA A 117 -3.11 1.89 20.81
C ALA A 117 -2.39 2.49 19.59
N VAL A 118 -1.27 1.92 19.15
CA VAL A 118 -0.56 2.34 17.93
C VAL A 118 -1.45 2.17 16.70
N LEU A 119 -2.23 1.09 16.64
CA LEU A 119 -3.18 0.82 15.56
C LEU A 119 -4.38 1.77 15.62
N GLU A 120 -4.99 1.92 16.80
CA GLU A 120 -6.12 2.83 17.05
C GLU A 120 -5.78 4.29 16.71
N LEU A 121 -4.54 4.71 16.99
CA LEU A 121 -4.04 6.05 16.73
C LEU A 121 -3.41 6.21 15.32
N GLY A 122 -3.39 5.15 14.51
CA GLY A 122 -2.83 5.18 13.14
C GLY A 122 -1.35 5.56 13.08
N LEU A 123 -0.57 5.23 14.13
CA LEU A 123 0.82 5.68 14.27
C LEU A 123 1.82 4.85 13.46
N ASP A 124 1.40 3.69 12.95
CA ASP A 124 2.18 2.84 12.05
C ASP A 124 1.29 1.85 11.27
N TYR A 125 1.88 1.12 10.33
CA TYR A 125 1.21 0.17 9.46
C TYR A 125 0.66 -1.04 10.22
N PRO A 126 -0.64 -1.37 10.09
CA PRO A 126 -1.23 -2.47 10.83
C PRO A 126 -0.57 -3.82 10.62
N ALA A 127 -0.16 -4.13 9.39
CA ALA A 127 0.52 -5.39 9.08
C ALA A 127 1.91 -5.50 9.73
N LEU A 128 2.68 -4.40 9.80
CA LEU A 128 3.99 -4.40 10.46
C LEU A 128 3.84 -4.61 11.96
N VAL A 129 2.89 -3.89 12.57
CA VAL A 129 2.58 -3.99 13.99
C VAL A 129 2.05 -5.38 14.33
N ALA A 130 1.07 -5.89 13.59
CA ALA A 130 0.51 -7.22 13.78
C ALA A 130 1.56 -8.33 13.58
N GLY A 131 2.40 -8.23 12.54
CA GLY A 131 3.48 -9.19 12.28
C GLY A 131 4.54 -9.18 13.39
N GLN A 132 4.93 -7.99 13.87
CA GLN A 132 5.84 -7.85 15.00
C GLN A 132 5.26 -8.46 16.28
N MET A 133 3.99 -8.19 16.59
CA MET A 133 3.32 -8.76 17.76
C MET A 133 3.14 -10.27 17.65
N ALA A 134 2.79 -10.78 16.47
CA ALA A 134 2.69 -12.22 16.23
C ALA A 134 4.04 -12.91 16.45
N ARG A 135 5.14 -12.32 15.97
CA ARG A 135 6.50 -12.80 16.23
C ARG A 135 6.85 -12.76 17.73
N TYR A 136 6.50 -11.69 18.45
CA TYR A 136 6.76 -11.62 19.87
C TYR A 136 5.99 -12.68 20.67
N ARG A 137 4.73 -12.94 20.27
CA ARG A 137 3.94 -14.05 20.83
C ARG A 137 4.58 -15.40 20.52
N SER A 138 5.01 -15.66 19.29
CA SER A 138 5.63 -16.93 18.91
C SER A 138 6.97 -17.17 19.61
N LEU A 139 7.69 -16.09 19.94
CA LEU A 139 8.94 -16.16 20.70
C LEU A 139 8.72 -16.24 22.21
N GLY A 140 7.48 -16.15 22.69
CA GLY A 140 7.11 -16.37 24.08
C GLY A 140 7.15 -15.13 24.98
N LEU A 141 7.15 -13.90 24.43
CA LEU A 141 7.04 -12.69 25.23
C LEU A 141 5.67 -12.66 25.95
N PRO A 142 5.61 -12.69 27.30
CA PRO A 142 4.35 -12.72 28.00
C PRO A 142 3.53 -11.43 27.80
N GLN A 143 2.21 -11.57 27.68
CA GLN A 143 1.32 -10.42 27.86
C GLN A 143 1.46 -9.91 29.30
N TYR A 144 1.41 -8.60 29.50
CA TYR A 144 1.61 -7.94 30.81
C TYR A 144 3.02 -8.08 31.42
N TRP A 145 4.04 -8.38 30.61
CA TRP A 145 5.42 -8.42 31.10
C TRP A 145 5.97 -7.04 31.54
N GLY A 146 5.41 -5.97 31.01
CA GLY A 146 5.80 -4.58 31.27
C GLY A 146 5.85 -3.76 29.99
N LEU A 147 5.69 -2.45 30.16
CA LEU A 147 5.82 -1.46 29.10
C LEU A 147 6.44 -0.19 29.68
N HIS A 148 7.45 0.36 28.99
CA HIS A 148 8.06 1.64 29.34
C HIS A 148 7.50 2.78 28.49
N ALA A 149 7.78 4.03 28.82
CA ALA A 149 7.49 5.19 27.96
C ALA A 149 8.84 5.79 27.53
N THR A 150 9.24 5.52 26.30
CA THR A 150 10.58 5.81 25.75
C THR A 150 10.75 7.27 25.35
N MET A 151 9.77 8.15 25.57
CA MET A 151 9.88 9.59 25.31
C MET A 151 11.01 10.27 26.10
N PHE A 152 11.44 9.66 27.21
CA PHE A 152 12.54 10.11 28.06
C PHE A 152 13.36 8.89 28.48
N LEU A 153 14.68 8.90 28.28
CA LEU A 153 15.56 7.82 28.76
C LEU A 153 16.86 8.37 29.31
N VAL A 154 17.35 7.82 30.41
CA VAL A 154 18.72 8.04 30.91
C VAL A 154 19.52 6.76 30.72
N ARG A 155 20.76 6.86 30.24
CA ARG A 155 21.55 5.68 29.83
C ARG A 155 23.03 5.82 30.12
N ARG A 156 23.68 4.74 30.56
CA ARG A 156 25.14 4.56 30.49
C ARG A 156 25.48 3.81 29.21
N HIS A 157 25.46 4.49 28.07
CA HIS A 157 25.43 3.84 26.76
C HIS A 157 26.78 3.27 26.27
N GLN A 158 27.86 3.43 27.03
CA GLN A 158 29.19 2.96 26.64
C GLN A 158 29.49 1.52 27.09
N VAL A 159 28.77 1.01 28.08
CA VAL A 159 28.98 -0.36 28.57
C VAL A 159 28.50 -1.38 27.55
N GLN A 160 29.15 -2.54 27.51
CA GLN A 160 28.92 -3.54 26.48
C GLN A 160 27.46 -4.01 26.43
N ALA A 161 26.85 -4.27 27.58
CA ALA A 161 25.44 -4.67 27.66
C ALA A 161 24.50 -3.61 27.07
N ALA A 162 24.75 -2.32 27.33
CA ALA A 162 23.95 -1.23 26.79
C ALA A 162 24.15 -1.02 25.28
N ARG A 163 25.37 -1.23 24.77
CA ARG A 163 25.63 -1.21 23.32
C ARG A 163 24.89 -2.34 22.61
N GLN A 164 24.98 -3.56 23.15
CA GLN A 164 24.25 -4.72 22.61
C GLN A 164 22.73 -4.53 22.67
N PHE A 165 22.22 -3.94 23.76
CA PHE A 165 20.81 -3.57 23.86
C PHE A 165 20.44 -2.56 22.76
N SER A 166 21.23 -1.49 22.59
CA SER A 166 21.02 -0.46 21.57
C SER A 166 20.99 -1.05 20.15
N ASP A 167 21.94 -1.93 19.84
CA ASP A 167 22.02 -2.61 18.54
C ASP A 167 20.86 -3.58 18.32
N ALA A 168 20.44 -4.31 19.35
CA ALA A 168 19.27 -5.18 19.28
C ALA A 168 17.98 -4.38 19.07
N TRP A 169 17.84 -3.26 19.77
CA TRP A 169 16.68 -2.40 19.65
C TRP A 169 16.59 -1.74 18.29
N TRP A 170 17.73 -1.28 17.75
CA TRP A 170 17.79 -0.75 16.40
C TRP A 170 17.45 -1.81 15.34
N ARG A 171 17.96 -3.05 15.47
CA ARG A 171 17.62 -4.16 14.56
C ARG A 171 16.12 -4.47 14.53
N GLU A 172 15.45 -4.43 15.68
CA GLU A 172 14.00 -4.61 15.75
C GLU A 172 13.27 -3.48 15.01
N LEU A 173 13.68 -2.22 15.20
CA LEU A 173 13.07 -1.08 14.50
C LEU A 173 13.35 -1.10 12.98
N GLN A 174 14.52 -1.55 12.55
CA GLN A 174 14.84 -1.73 11.12
C GLN A 174 13.93 -2.77 10.45
N SER A 175 13.56 -3.82 11.20
CA SER A 175 12.83 -4.97 10.67
C SER A 175 11.30 -4.84 10.83
N HIS A 176 10.84 -4.00 11.75
CA HIS A 176 9.45 -3.91 12.17
C HIS A 176 8.93 -2.46 12.23
N SER A 177 7.94 -2.21 13.10
CA SER A 177 7.36 -0.90 13.33
C SER A 177 8.43 0.14 13.67
N LYS A 178 8.25 1.37 13.18
CA LYS A 178 9.04 2.54 13.56
C LYS A 178 8.75 3.03 14.99
N ARG A 179 7.68 2.51 15.61
CA ARG A 179 7.33 2.78 17.00
C ARG A 179 8.28 1.99 17.90
N ASP A 180 9.37 2.65 18.29
CA ASP A 180 10.40 2.12 19.18
C ASP A 180 9.83 1.59 20.51
N GLN A 181 8.68 2.13 20.93
CA GLN A 181 7.94 1.66 22.09
C GLN A 181 7.48 0.20 22.01
N LEU A 182 7.20 -0.30 20.81
CA LEU A 182 6.75 -1.68 20.59
C LEU A 182 7.89 -2.69 20.76
N SER A 183 9.13 -2.28 20.55
CA SER A 183 10.29 -3.19 20.58
C SER A 183 11.16 -3.06 21.84
N PHE A 184 11.07 -1.96 22.60
CA PHE A 184 11.94 -1.72 23.76
C PHE A 184 11.86 -2.85 24.79
N ASP A 185 10.65 -3.17 25.27
CA ASP A 185 10.48 -4.19 26.31
C ASP A 185 10.69 -5.62 25.79
N PHE A 186 10.49 -5.87 24.49
CA PHE A 186 10.89 -7.14 23.88
C PHE A 186 12.42 -7.32 23.92
N VAL A 187 13.18 -6.26 23.61
CA VAL A 187 14.64 -6.29 23.67
C VAL A 187 15.12 -6.42 25.11
N ARG A 188 14.49 -5.69 26.04
CA ARG A 188 14.74 -5.80 27.48
C ARG A 188 14.51 -7.21 27.99
N TRP A 189 13.44 -7.88 27.56
CA TRP A 189 13.14 -9.26 27.94
C TRP A 189 14.25 -10.25 27.52
N ARG A 190 15.03 -9.92 26.48
CA ARG A 190 16.08 -10.79 25.91
C ARG A 190 17.51 -10.30 26.19
N SER A 191 17.67 -9.21 26.92
CA SER A 191 18.96 -8.54 27.12
C SER A 191 19.46 -8.75 28.54
N GLU A 192 20.79 -8.69 28.69
CA GLU A 192 21.47 -8.67 29.98
C GLU A 192 21.59 -7.26 30.55
N ALA A 193 21.25 -6.22 29.78
CA ALA A 193 21.32 -4.84 30.27
C ALA A 193 20.28 -4.59 31.36
N SER A 194 20.72 -3.98 32.46
CA SER A 194 19.88 -3.62 33.59
C SER A 194 19.03 -2.38 33.26
N VAL A 195 17.71 -2.53 33.38
CA VAL A 195 16.74 -1.44 33.13
C VAL A 195 15.98 -1.12 34.40
N LYS A 196 16.18 0.09 34.93
CA LYS A 196 15.45 0.66 36.06
C LYS A 196 14.17 1.34 35.57
N SER A 197 13.03 0.81 35.99
CA SER A 197 11.72 1.39 35.73
C SER A 197 11.50 2.61 36.64
N LEU A 198 11.26 3.78 36.05
CA LEU A 198 11.00 5.02 36.76
C LEU A 198 9.50 5.23 36.94
N SER A 199 9.06 5.59 38.15
CA SER A 199 7.67 5.96 38.43
C SER A 199 7.42 7.44 38.13
N LEU A 200 7.63 7.83 36.86
CA LEU A 200 7.42 9.19 36.37
C LEU A 200 6.22 9.22 35.42
N GLY A 201 5.22 10.05 35.73
CA GLY A 201 4.09 10.29 34.83
C GLY A 201 4.46 11.19 33.64
N PHE A 202 3.54 11.32 32.68
CA PHE A 202 3.71 12.14 31.47
C PHE A 202 3.94 13.64 31.75
N ALA A 203 3.58 14.12 32.94
CA ALA A 203 3.99 15.43 33.45
C ALA A 203 4.52 15.26 34.87
N ASN A 204 5.72 15.77 35.13
CA ASN A 204 6.39 15.69 36.43
C ASN A 204 7.34 16.88 36.61
N SER A 205 8.13 16.90 37.69
CA SER A 205 9.04 18.01 37.99
C SER A 205 10.25 18.10 37.05
N ILE A 206 10.56 17.04 36.31
CA ILE A 206 11.71 16.94 35.41
C ILE A 206 11.33 17.32 33.99
N PHE A 207 10.25 16.76 33.48
CA PHE A 207 9.77 17.00 32.11
C PHE A 207 8.25 17.01 32.02
N ARG A 208 7.74 17.58 30.93
CA ARG A 208 6.32 17.58 30.60
C ARG A 208 6.12 17.15 29.15
N TRP A 209 5.33 16.11 28.94
CA TRP A 209 4.89 15.72 27.62
C TRP A 209 3.74 16.63 27.14
N ASN A 210 3.85 17.13 25.91
CA ASN A 210 2.96 18.18 25.38
C ASN A 210 1.77 17.63 24.56
N GLY A 211 1.63 16.31 24.41
CA GLY A 211 0.45 15.68 23.82
C GLY A 211 0.28 15.82 22.30
N THR A 212 1.01 16.74 21.67
CA THR A 212 0.89 17.08 20.24
C THR A 212 2.26 17.41 19.65
N HIS A 213 2.56 16.89 18.45
CA HIS A 213 3.69 17.34 17.64
C HIS A 213 3.31 18.64 16.92
N LYS A 214 4.26 19.55 16.68
CA LYS A 214 4.01 20.72 15.83
C LYS A 214 3.94 20.29 14.35
N LEU A 215 3.25 21.08 13.52
CA LEU A 215 3.09 20.79 12.09
C LEU A 215 4.45 20.81 11.37
N PRO A 216 4.70 19.93 10.38
CA PRO A 216 5.93 19.96 9.60
C PRO A 216 6.10 21.32 8.90
N ARG A 217 7.28 21.92 9.01
CA ARG A 217 7.59 23.15 8.24
C ARG A 217 7.76 22.76 6.76
N PRO A 218 7.17 23.50 5.81
CA PRO A 218 7.39 23.24 4.38
C PRO A 218 8.89 23.37 4.07
N SER A 219 9.47 22.34 3.46
CA SER A 219 10.87 22.30 3.08
C SER A 219 11.23 23.51 2.23
N HIS A 220 12.26 24.27 2.62
CA HIS A 220 12.86 25.32 1.80
C HIS A 220 13.39 24.71 0.50
N ILE A 221 12.59 24.77 -0.56
CA ILE A 221 13.11 24.71 -1.91
C ILE A 221 14.04 25.91 -2.03
N SER A 222 15.33 25.64 -2.30
CA SER A 222 16.33 26.62 -2.69
C SER A 222 15.76 27.54 -3.77
N GLN A 223 15.36 28.74 -3.38
CA GLN A 223 15.13 29.83 -4.31
C GLN A 223 16.48 30.30 -4.82
N GLU A 224 16.79 30.02 -6.09
CA GLU A 224 17.55 30.94 -6.92
C GLU A 224 17.29 30.66 -8.40
N THR A 225 16.39 31.44 -8.98
CA THR A 225 16.57 32.06 -10.31
C THR A 225 15.60 33.25 -10.36
N HIS A 226 16.06 34.38 -9.83
CA HIS A 226 15.41 35.67 -10.00
C HIS A 226 15.45 36.06 -11.48
N LEU A 227 14.28 36.06 -12.14
CA LEU A 227 14.00 36.98 -13.23
C LEU A 227 13.06 38.06 -12.69
N SER A 228 13.53 39.30 -12.70
CA SER A 228 12.85 40.49 -12.18
C SER A 228 11.52 40.79 -12.90
N PRO A 229 10.58 41.48 -12.23
CA PRO A 229 9.20 41.59 -12.69
C PRO A 229 9.02 42.73 -13.70
N ALA A 230 8.40 42.41 -14.84
CA ALA A 230 7.77 43.41 -15.69
C ALA A 230 6.29 43.54 -15.34
N SER A 231 5.86 44.78 -15.18
CA SER A 231 4.55 45.28 -14.82
C SER A 231 3.39 44.87 -15.75
N ALA A 232 2.27 44.45 -15.18
CA ALA A 232 0.91 44.62 -15.70
C ALA A 232 -0.04 44.38 -14.50
N GLY A 233 -0.93 45.28 -14.11
CA GLY A 233 -2.01 45.82 -14.94
C GLY A 233 -3.32 45.26 -14.35
N THR A 234 -4.03 46.08 -13.59
CA THR A 234 -5.35 45.77 -13.02
C THR A 234 -6.36 45.43 -14.11
N ASN A 235 -7.09 44.32 -13.98
CA ASN A 235 -8.47 44.20 -14.47
C ASN A 235 -9.19 43.01 -13.83
N GLY A 236 -10.44 43.25 -13.43
CA GLY A 236 -11.27 42.32 -12.68
C GLY A 236 -12.13 41.37 -13.54
N ALA A 237 -12.76 40.45 -12.82
CA ALA A 237 -13.95 39.65 -13.15
C ALA A 237 -13.87 38.70 -14.37
N LYS A 238 -13.89 37.39 -14.08
CA LYS A 238 -15.07 36.51 -14.22
C LYS A 238 -14.69 35.08 -13.81
N HIS A 239 -15.43 34.52 -12.84
CA HIS A 239 -15.40 33.10 -12.52
C HIS A 239 -15.98 32.31 -13.69
N GLY A 240 -15.12 31.65 -14.45
CA GLY A 240 -15.49 30.63 -15.43
C GLY A 240 -15.19 29.25 -14.85
N LEU A 241 -16.19 28.37 -14.85
CA LEU A 241 -16.06 26.95 -14.54
C LEU A 241 -14.90 26.33 -15.35
N ALA A 242 -13.86 25.89 -14.64
CA ALA A 242 -12.78 25.13 -15.23
C ALA A 242 -13.27 23.69 -15.48
N LYS A 243 -13.38 23.33 -16.77
CA LYS A 243 -13.36 21.95 -17.25
C LYS A 243 -12.12 21.25 -16.68
N GLY A 244 -12.26 19.98 -16.29
CA GLY A 244 -11.18 19.16 -15.72
C GLY A 244 -9.86 19.33 -16.47
N VAL A 245 -8.83 19.76 -15.75
CA VAL A 245 -7.46 19.91 -16.26
C VAL A 245 -6.58 18.87 -15.56
N ALA A 246 -6.54 17.71 -16.20
CA ALA A 246 -5.37 16.86 -16.41
C ALA A 246 -4.51 16.43 -15.20
N TYR A 247 -4.85 15.25 -14.65
CA TYR A 247 -3.95 14.25 -14.05
C TYR A 247 -3.00 13.64 -15.13
N SER A 248 -2.34 14.49 -15.93
CA SER A 248 -1.59 14.06 -17.12
C SER A 248 -0.10 13.79 -16.87
N GLN A 249 0.51 14.35 -15.83
CA GLN A 249 1.96 14.21 -15.62
C GLN A 249 2.36 12.84 -15.01
N GLY A 250 1.58 12.30 -14.07
CA GLY A 250 1.78 10.93 -13.56
C GLY A 250 1.49 9.86 -14.62
N LYS A 251 0.36 10.01 -15.34
CA LYS A 251 0.02 9.16 -16.50
C LYS A 251 1.04 9.25 -17.63
N SER A 252 1.66 10.40 -17.86
CA SER A 252 2.71 10.55 -18.88
C SER A 252 3.97 9.77 -18.51
N MET A 253 4.31 9.67 -17.22
CA MET A 253 5.49 8.94 -16.75
C MET A 253 5.22 7.43 -16.70
N GLU A 254 4.07 6.98 -16.21
CA GLU A 254 3.73 5.55 -16.19
C GLU A 254 3.49 4.99 -17.59
N LYS A 255 2.83 5.77 -18.46
CA LYS A 255 2.67 5.40 -19.88
C LYS A 255 4.03 5.41 -20.59
N SER A 256 4.94 6.33 -20.27
CA SER A 256 6.29 6.31 -20.85
C SER A 256 7.10 5.10 -20.37
N VAL A 257 6.97 4.68 -19.10
CA VAL A 257 7.62 3.48 -18.58
C VAL A 257 7.03 2.21 -19.20
N ALA A 258 5.71 2.08 -19.31
CA ALA A 258 5.07 0.92 -19.92
C ALA A 258 5.36 0.80 -21.42
N GLU A 259 5.42 1.91 -22.16
CA GLU A 259 5.85 1.92 -23.56
C GLU A 259 7.35 1.63 -23.70
N ARG A 260 8.19 2.12 -22.76
CA ARG A 260 9.61 1.75 -22.70
C ARG A 260 9.77 0.24 -22.50
N VAL A 261 9.14 -0.33 -21.48
CA VAL A 261 9.19 -1.77 -21.17
C VAL A 261 8.76 -2.59 -22.38
N LYS A 262 7.65 -2.22 -23.03
CA LYS A 262 7.17 -2.87 -24.25
C LYS A 262 8.19 -2.79 -25.39
N SER A 263 8.78 -1.62 -25.61
CA SER A 263 9.80 -1.39 -26.65
C SER A 263 11.07 -2.20 -26.40
N GLU A 264 11.56 -2.20 -25.16
CA GLU A 264 12.76 -2.95 -24.76
C GLU A 264 12.53 -4.46 -24.81
N LEU A 265 11.34 -4.94 -24.40
CA LEU A 265 10.96 -6.34 -24.60
C LEU A 265 10.97 -6.75 -26.07
N ALA A 266 10.40 -5.92 -26.94
CA ALA A 266 10.36 -6.21 -28.37
C ALA A 266 11.77 -6.26 -29.00
N THR A 267 12.64 -5.32 -28.63
CA THR A 267 13.93 -5.12 -29.29
C THR A 267 15.09 -5.88 -28.64
N ARG A 268 15.13 -5.92 -27.30
CA ARG A 268 16.22 -6.49 -26.50
C ARG A 268 15.83 -7.84 -25.87
N GLY A 269 14.54 -8.12 -25.76
CA GLY A 269 14.01 -9.33 -25.12
C GLY A 269 13.79 -9.19 -23.61
N TYR A 270 14.26 -8.09 -23.01
CA TYR A 270 14.02 -7.74 -21.61
C TYR A 270 14.10 -6.23 -21.42
N ALA A 271 13.36 -5.74 -20.43
CA ALA A 271 13.38 -4.34 -20.05
C ALA A 271 14.48 -4.05 -19.01
N GLN A 272 14.87 -2.79 -18.90
CA GLN A 272 15.65 -2.34 -17.74
C GLN A 272 14.86 -2.57 -16.45
N PRO A 273 15.53 -2.82 -15.31
CA PRO A 273 14.85 -3.02 -14.03
C PRO A 273 13.88 -1.89 -13.72
N VAL A 274 12.69 -2.26 -13.26
CA VAL A 274 11.62 -1.33 -12.88
C VAL A 274 11.40 -1.46 -11.38
N PRO A 275 11.58 -0.39 -10.59
CA PRO A 275 11.19 -0.41 -9.18
C PRO A 275 9.68 -0.64 -9.07
N VAL A 276 9.29 -1.77 -8.50
CA VAL A 276 7.86 -2.10 -8.28
C VAL A 276 7.52 -2.14 -6.80
N PHE A 277 8.47 -2.50 -5.93
CA PHE A 277 8.27 -2.57 -4.49
C PHE A 277 9.38 -1.84 -3.75
N SER A 278 9.03 -1.24 -2.62
CA SER A 278 9.98 -0.73 -1.63
C SER A 278 10.60 -1.87 -0.83
N ALA A 279 11.72 -1.62 -0.16
CA ALA A 279 12.34 -2.60 0.73
C ALA A 279 11.42 -3.06 1.88
N ALA A 280 10.48 -2.21 2.31
CA ALA A 280 9.48 -2.57 3.32
C ALA A 280 8.43 -3.54 2.76
N GLU A 281 7.93 -3.26 1.56
CA GLU A 281 7.03 -4.17 0.84
C GLU A 281 7.70 -5.50 0.55
N CYS A 282 8.98 -5.52 0.15
CA CYS A 282 9.73 -6.76 -0.05
C CYS A 282 9.82 -7.61 1.22
N ARG A 283 10.10 -7.00 2.38
CA ARG A 283 10.10 -7.74 3.67
C ARG A 283 8.72 -8.28 4.03
N TRP A 284 7.66 -7.50 3.77
CA TRP A 284 6.29 -7.95 3.99
C TRP A 284 5.93 -9.11 3.06
N LEU A 285 6.22 -8.97 1.76
CA LEU A 285 6.03 -10.00 0.74
C LEU A 285 6.77 -11.28 1.10
N MET A 286 8.01 -11.19 1.57
CA MET A 286 8.77 -12.35 2.04
C MET A 286 8.04 -13.06 3.20
N GLY A 287 7.55 -12.31 4.19
CA GLY A 287 6.81 -12.89 5.32
C GLY A 287 5.51 -13.58 4.90
N VAL A 288 4.79 -13.02 3.92
CA VAL A 288 3.51 -13.57 3.46
C VAL A 288 3.69 -14.70 2.44
N LEU A 289 4.67 -14.58 1.53
CA LEU A 289 4.91 -15.55 0.46
C LEU A 289 5.67 -16.78 0.95
N GLU A 290 6.56 -16.68 1.95
CA GLU A 290 7.24 -17.86 2.51
C GLU A 290 6.32 -18.70 3.41
N HIS A 291 5.21 -18.13 3.89
CA HIS A 291 4.26 -18.83 4.74
C HIS A 291 3.36 -19.76 3.92
N HIS A 292 3.90 -20.93 3.58
CA HIS A 292 3.20 -21.91 2.76
C HIS A 292 2.40 -22.90 3.61
N PHE A 293 1.07 -22.89 3.46
CA PHE A 293 0.21 -23.90 4.09
C PHE A 293 0.33 -25.25 3.38
N GLU A 294 0.34 -25.26 2.05
CA GLU A 294 0.48 -26.46 1.22
C GLU A 294 1.20 -26.15 -0.09
N LYS A 295 2.01 -27.10 -0.58
CA LYS A 295 2.64 -27.01 -1.90
C LYS A 295 1.61 -27.25 -3.01
N PRO A 296 1.73 -26.59 -4.17
CA PRO A 296 0.84 -26.85 -5.30
C PRO A 296 0.85 -28.33 -5.72
N ALA A 297 -0.31 -28.98 -5.69
CA ALA A 297 -0.41 -30.43 -5.88
C ALA A 297 -0.16 -30.90 -7.33
N GLN A 298 -0.52 -30.08 -8.33
CA GLN A 298 -0.48 -30.48 -9.75
C GLN A 298 0.63 -29.82 -10.55
N TRP A 299 1.03 -28.61 -10.17
CA TRP A 299 1.94 -27.78 -10.96
C TRP A 299 2.88 -27.03 -10.02
N TYR A 300 4.17 -27.30 -10.08
CA TYR A 300 5.11 -26.74 -9.09
C TYR A 300 5.26 -25.21 -9.15
N LYS A 301 4.94 -24.59 -10.30
CA LYS A 301 4.81 -23.13 -10.46
C LYS A 301 3.38 -22.63 -10.18
N GLY A 302 2.49 -23.46 -9.63
CA GLY A 302 1.08 -23.14 -9.43
C GLY A 302 0.75 -22.45 -8.10
N TRP A 303 1.69 -21.68 -7.52
CA TRP A 303 1.49 -21.11 -6.18
C TRP A 303 0.33 -20.11 -6.14
N ALA A 304 0.16 -19.26 -7.17
CA ALA A 304 -0.96 -18.33 -7.27
C ALA A 304 -2.33 -19.02 -7.36
N VAL A 305 -2.40 -20.28 -7.78
CA VAL A 305 -3.66 -21.05 -7.78
C VAL A 305 -3.97 -21.59 -6.38
N SER A 306 -2.92 -21.89 -5.61
CA SER A 306 -3.05 -22.56 -4.30
C SER A 306 -3.08 -21.55 -3.15
N GLN A 307 -2.52 -20.36 -3.33
CA GLN A 307 -2.33 -19.37 -2.28
C GLN A 307 -2.65 -17.97 -2.77
N ARG A 308 -3.52 -17.30 -2.00
CA ARG A 308 -4.01 -15.96 -2.31
C ARG A 308 -2.91 -14.91 -2.38
N SER A 309 -1.91 -15.00 -1.50
CA SER A 309 -0.78 -14.07 -1.48
C SER A 309 -0.02 -14.00 -2.80
N PHE A 310 0.19 -15.15 -3.47
CA PHE A 310 0.83 -15.17 -4.79
C PHE A 310 -0.08 -14.59 -5.88
N TYR A 311 -1.39 -14.78 -5.77
CA TYR A 311 -2.35 -14.19 -6.69
C TYR A 311 -2.41 -12.67 -6.55
N ASP A 312 -2.52 -12.16 -5.32
CA ASP A 312 -2.62 -10.72 -5.05
C ASP A 312 -1.42 -9.94 -5.61
N VAL A 313 -0.22 -10.47 -5.44
CA VAL A 313 1.00 -9.86 -5.99
C VAL A 313 1.04 -9.96 -7.51
N ALA A 314 0.51 -11.04 -8.08
CA ALA A 314 0.44 -11.21 -9.54
C ALA A 314 -0.58 -10.27 -10.22
N VAL A 315 -1.58 -9.79 -9.49
CA VAL A 315 -2.55 -8.80 -10.00
C VAL A 315 -2.19 -7.36 -9.61
N ASP A 316 -1.06 -7.14 -8.94
CA ASP A 316 -0.60 -5.79 -8.60
C ASP A 316 -0.42 -4.96 -9.88
N TRP A 317 -1.03 -3.77 -9.90
CA TRP A 317 -1.10 -2.92 -11.08
C TRP A 317 0.28 -2.48 -11.58
N ARG A 318 1.28 -2.37 -10.69
CA ARG A 318 2.68 -2.03 -11.01
C ARG A 318 3.35 -3.12 -11.86
N ILE A 319 2.79 -4.32 -11.86
CA ILE A 319 3.24 -5.46 -12.66
C ILE A 319 2.30 -5.65 -13.85
N LEU A 320 1.00 -5.79 -13.60
CA LEU A 320 0.04 -6.22 -14.61
C LEU A 320 -0.14 -5.19 -15.74
N SER A 321 0.03 -3.90 -15.46
CA SER A 321 -0.01 -2.84 -16.48
C SER A 321 1.07 -3.02 -17.55
N HIS A 322 2.31 -3.33 -17.15
CA HIS A 322 3.42 -3.59 -18.06
C HIS A 322 3.24 -4.90 -18.84
N VAL A 323 2.74 -5.94 -18.18
CA VAL A 323 2.43 -7.23 -18.82
C VAL A 323 1.37 -7.04 -19.91
N ARG A 324 0.29 -6.31 -19.64
CA ARG A 324 -0.77 -6.03 -20.63
C ARG A 324 -0.29 -5.15 -21.78
N SER A 325 0.58 -4.18 -21.50
CA SER A 325 1.20 -3.36 -22.55
C SER A 325 1.97 -4.23 -23.56
N ALA A 326 2.66 -5.27 -23.08
CA ALA A 326 3.45 -6.19 -23.90
C ALA A 326 2.61 -7.31 -24.56
N LEU A 327 1.64 -7.88 -23.84
CA LEU A 327 0.88 -9.06 -24.29
C LEU A 327 -0.52 -8.75 -24.83
N GLY A 328 -1.02 -7.53 -24.69
CA GLY A 328 -2.42 -7.17 -24.97
C GLY A 328 -3.36 -7.47 -23.79
N ASP A 329 -4.66 -7.34 -24.03
CA ASP A 329 -5.66 -7.35 -22.95
C ASP A 329 -6.09 -8.72 -22.46
N ASN A 330 -5.78 -9.79 -23.20
CA ASN A 330 -6.19 -11.15 -22.84
C ASN A 330 -4.99 -11.93 -22.33
N VAL A 331 -4.79 -11.91 -21.01
CA VAL A 331 -3.59 -12.44 -20.35
C VAL A 331 -3.94 -13.51 -19.34
N VAL A 332 -3.17 -14.59 -19.35
CA VAL A 332 -3.18 -15.61 -18.31
C VAL A 332 -1.87 -15.64 -17.54
N LEU A 333 -1.95 -15.88 -16.24
CA LEU A 333 -0.81 -16.30 -15.43
C LEU A 333 -0.81 -17.83 -15.36
N TRP A 334 0.30 -18.44 -15.75
CA TRP A 334 0.48 -19.89 -15.71
C TRP A 334 1.55 -20.34 -14.71
N GLY A 335 2.35 -19.40 -14.19
CA GLY A 335 3.38 -19.69 -13.20
C GLY A 335 3.54 -18.55 -12.19
N ALA A 336 3.62 -18.88 -10.91
CA ALA A 336 4.07 -18.04 -9.81
C ALA A 336 4.86 -18.90 -8.83
N SER A 337 6.06 -18.51 -8.46
CA SER A 337 6.91 -19.28 -7.54
C SER A 337 8.03 -18.44 -6.94
N LEU A 338 8.49 -18.79 -5.74
CA LEU A 338 9.75 -18.27 -5.20
C LEU A 338 10.96 -19.03 -5.75
N VAL A 339 12.02 -18.29 -6.05
CA VAL A 339 13.30 -18.79 -6.54
C VAL A 339 14.37 -18.43 -5.52
N HIS A 340 14.79 -19.43 -4.74
CA HIS A 340 15.87 -19.32 -3.77
C HIS A 340 17.20 -19.72 -4.40
N ARG A 341 18.27 -18.98 -4.09
CA ARG A 341 19.65 -19.27 -4.48
C ARG A 341 20.59 -19.02 -3.30
N MET A 342 21.29 -20.05 -2.87
CA MET A 342 22.32 -19.96 -1.83
C MET A 342 23.60 -19.32 -2.39
N PRO A 343 24.52 -18.82 -1.53
CA PRO A 343 25.83 -18.33 -1.95
C PRO A 343 26.55 -19.33 -2.85
N GLY A 344 27.02 -18.87 -4.01
CA GLY A 344 27.74 -19.70 -5.00
C GLY A 344 26.88 -20.57 -5.92
N GLU A 345 25.55 -20.63 -5.74
CA GLU A 345 24.70 -21.46 -6.59
C GLU A 345 24.53 -20.89 -8.01
N VAL A 346 24.55 -21.80 -8.99
CA VAL A 346 24.37 -21.48 -10.40
C VAL A 346 23.04 -22.04 -10.89
N HIS A 347 22.27 -21.18 -11.56
CA HIS A 347 21.23 -21.61 -12.48
C HIS A 347 21.80 -21.57 -13.91
N PRO A 348 21.96 -22.74 -14.56
CA PRO A 348 22.56 -22.82 -15.89
C PRO A 348 21.81 -21.96 -16.91
N TRP A 349 22.50 -21.59 -17.99
CA TRP A 349 21.86 -20.95 -19.13
C TRP A 349 20.76 -21.85 -19.71
N HIS A 350 19.60 -21.27 -19.94
CA HIS A 350 18.44 -21.98 -20.51
C HIS A 350 17.47 -21.00 -21.17
N SER A 351 16.61 -21.54 -22.02
CA SER A 351 15.29 -20.98 -22.31
C SER A 351 14.25 -21.75 -21.48
N ASP A 352 13.23 -21.06 -21.00
CA ASP A 352 12.11 -21.70 -20.30
C ASP A 352 11.37 -22.65 -21.26
N ILE A 353 11.17 -23.89 -20.84
CA ILE A 353 10.67 -24.97 -21.72
C ILE A 353 9.22 -24.68 -22.12
N GLU A 354 8.41 -24.20 -21.18
CA GLU A 354 6.98 -23.95 -21.34
C GLU A 354 6.66 -22.82 -22.32
N SER A 355 7.57 -21.85 -22.46
CA SER A 355 7.46 -20.68 -23.33
C SER A 355 8.34 -20.75 -24.58
N SER A 356 9.05 -21.87 -24.79
CA SER A 356 10.09 -21.99 -25.81
C SER A 356 9.62 -22.00 -27.27
N ALA A 357 8.31 -22.10 -27.53
CA ALA A 357 7.80 -22.14 -28.90
C ALA A 357 8.11 -20.82 -29.64
N PRO A 358 8.53 -20.86 -30.91
CA PRO A 358 8.88 -19.63 -31.65
C PRO A 358 7.75 -18.61 -31.74
N THR A 359 6.49 -19.07 -31.73
CA THR A 359 5.29 -18.24 -31.77
C THR A 359 4.75 -17.85 -30.39
N ALA A 360 5.40 -18.27 -29.30
CA ALA A 360 4.91 -17.99 -27.95
C ALA A 360 4.95 -16.49 -27.65
N ARG A 361 3.85 -15.98 -27.10
CA ARG A 361 3.76 -14.61 -26.57
C ARG A 361 3.69 -14.68 -25.06
N THR A 362 4.83 -14.54 -24.42
CA THR A 362 4.98 -14.70 -22.97
C THR A 362 5.84 -13.60 -22.38
N VAL A 363 5.50 -13.21 -21.16
CA VAL A 363 6.31 -12.31 -20.34
C VAL A 363 6.54 -12.98 -18.99
N SER A 364 7.79 -13.16 -18.63
CA SER A 364 8.20 -13.49 -17.27
C SER A 364 8.57 -12.21 -16.54
N VAL A 365 8.13 -12.11 -15.28
CA VAL A 365 8.43 -11.01 -14.37
C VAL A 365 9.19 -11.60 -13.18
N TRP A 366 10.45 -11.24 -13.06
CA TRP A 366 11.32 -11.69 -11.98
C TRP A 366 11.60 -10.53 -11.05
N ILE A 367 11.29 -10.68 -9.76
CA ILE A 367 11.30 -9.60 -8.79
C ILE A 367 12.24 -9.97 -7.65
N GLY A 368 13.26 -9.15 -7.43
CA GLY A 368 14.15 -9.33 -6.28
C GLY A 368 13.41 -9.03 -4.99
N LEU A 369 13.33 -9.97 -4.05
CA LEU A 369 12.63 -9.76 -2.77
C LEU A 369 13.59 -9.70 -1.57
N GLN A 370 14.66 -10.49 -1.61
CA GLN A 370 15.67 -10.46 -0.57
C GLN A 370 17.04 -10.86 -1.13
N GLY A 371 18.06 -10.08 -0.81
CA GLY A 371 19.45 -10.40 -1.15
C GLY A 371 19.77 -10.27 -2.65
N THR A 372 18.92 -9.55 -3.39
CA THR A 372 19.16 -9.19 -4.79
C THR A 372 20.07 -7.98 -4.85
N CYS A 373 21.21 -8.15 -5.50
CA CYS A 373 22.13 -7.07 -5.84
C CYS A 373 22.75 -7.38 -7.21
N GLU A 374 23.63 -6.50 -7.69
CA GLU A 374 24.36 -6.67 -8.95
C GLU A 374 24.99 -8.06 -9.09
N HIS A 375 25.48 -8.67 -8.01
CA HIS A 375 26.20 -9.94 -8.06
C HIS A 375 25.31 -11.19 -7.86
N THR A 376 24.01 -11.02 -7.59
CA THR A 376 23.09 -12.15 -7.29
C THR A 376 21.89 -12.22 -8.25
N SER A 377 21.84 -11.28 -9.20
CA SER A 377 20.78 -11.09 -10.19
C SER A 377 20.86 -12.09 -11.36
N LEU A 378 20.16 -11.78 -12.46
CA LEU A 378 20.09 -12.62 -13.65
C LEU A 378 21.11 -12.18 -14.70
N LYS A 379 21.59 -13.14 -15.47
CA LYS A 379 22.33 -12.91 -16.71
C LYS A 379 21.41 -13.15 -17.91
N MET A 380 21.50 -12.28 -18.89
CA MET A 380 20.64 -12.25 -20.08
C MET A 380 21.50 -12.17 -21.34
N ALA A 381 21.06 -12.80 -22.42
CA ALA A 381 21.63 -12.57 -23.75
C ALA A 381 20.68 -11.68 -24.58
N PRO A 382 20.99 -10.39 -24.76
CA PRO A 382 20.14 -9.47 -25.50
C PRO A 382 19.81 -9.96 -26.92
N GLY A 383 18.55 -9.82 -27.33
CA GLY A 383 18.05 -10.18 -28.66
C GLY A 383 17.87 -11.69 -28.89
N SER A 384 18.23 -12.54 -27.93
CA SER A 384 18.21 -14.00 -28.11
C SER A 384 16.81 -14.61 -28.26
N HIS A 385 15.75 -13.88 -27.87
CA HIS A 385 14.36 -14.25 -28.11
C HIS A 385 14.01 -14.32 -29.60
N GLU A 386 14.79 -13.68 -30.48
CA GLU A 386 14.57 -13.68 -31.94
C GLU A 386 15.37 -14.74 -32.70
N PHE A 387 16.30 -15.46 -32.06
CA PHE A 387 17.16 -16.43 -32.76
C PHE A 387 16.41 -17.64 -33.33
N GLY A 388 15.17 -17.86 -32.90
CA GLY A 388 14.36 -19.01 -33.34
C GLY A 388 14.89 -20.36 -32.84
N ALA A 389 15.84 -20.36 -31.91
CA ALA A 389 16.41 -21.55 -31.29
C ALA A 389 16.59 -21.34 -29.79
N THR A 390 16.39 -22.39 -29.02
CA THR A 390 16.62 -22.36 -27.56
C THR A 390 18.08 -22.60 -27.22
N VAL A 391 18.50 -22.22 -26.00
CA VAL A 391 19.84 -22.55 -25.50
C VAL A 391 20.07 -24.07 -25.55
N GLN A 392 19.08 -24.86 -25.13
CA GLN A 392 19.17 -26.32 -25.06
C GLN A 392 19.24 -26.96 -26.45
N GLU A 393 18.54 -26.40 -27.44
CA GLU A 393 18.66 -26.83 -28.83
C GLU A 393 20.06 -26.55 -29.38
N LYS A 394 20.61 -25.36 -29.12
CA LYS A 394 21.98 -25.01 -29.52
C LYS A 394 23.02 -25.88 -28.83
N ALA A 395 22.84 -26.17 -27.54
CA ALA A 395 23.70 -27.09 -26.81
C ALA A 395 23.69 -28.49 -27.45
N ALA A 396 22.52 -29.03 -27.78
CA ALA A 396 22.41 -30.33 -28.46
C ALA A 396 23.10 -30.33 -29.83
N GLN A 397 22.95 -29.27 -30.63
CA GLN A 397 23.65 -29.10 -31.91
C GLN A 397 25.18 -29.08 -31.76
N LYS A 398 25.68 -28.61 -30.60
CA LYS A 398 27.10 -28.54 -30.26
C LYS A 398 27.59 -29.77 -29.46
N GLY A 399 26.73 -30.76 -29.23
CA GLY A 399 27.06 -31.96 -28.47
C GLY A 399 27.31 -31.72 -26.98
N ARG A 400 26.68 -30.68 -26.40
CA ARG A 400 26.82 -30.30 -24.98
C ARG A 400 25.50 -30.49 -24.24
N ARG A 401 25.56 -30.82 -22.95
CA ARG A 401 24.37 -30.93 -22.09
C ARG A 401 24.06 -29.60 -21.42
N ARG A 402 22.80 -29.40 -20.99
CA ARG A 402 22.34 -28.14 -20.35
C ARG A 402 23.25 -27.66 -19.22
N ASN A 403 23.69 -28.57 -18.35
CA ASN A 403 24.48 -28.21 -17.16
C ASN A 403 25.97 -27.99 -17.46
N GLU A 404 26.42 -28.20 -18.70
CA GLU A 404 27.81 -27.99 -19.13
C GLU A 404 28.01 -26.62 -19.78
N ILE A 405 26.92 -25.89 -20.07
CA ILE A 405 26.91 -24.61 -20.77
C ILE A 405 27.57 -23.51 -19.92
N THR A 406 28.66 -22.94 -20.44
CA THR A 406 29.41 -21.85 -19.80
C THR A 406 29.04 -20.50 -20.39
N ASP A 407 29.55 -19.42 -19.77
CA ASP A 407 29.36 -18.06 -20.27
C ASP A 407 30.09 -17.85 -21.60
N GLU A 408 31.24 -18.51 -21.81
CA GLU A 408 32.00 -18.49 -23.06
C GLU A 408 31.25 -19.18 -24.21
N ASP A 409 30.58 -20.29 -23.93
CA ASP A 409 29.74 -20.96 -24.93
C ASP A 409 28.64 -20.02 -25.41
N ILE A 410 27.93 -19.38 -24.47
CA ILE A 410 26.86 -18.43 -24.82
C ILE A 410 27.42 -17.25 -25.60
N ALA A 411 28.53 -16.64 -25.16
CA ALA A 411 29.16 -15.53 -25.89
C ALA A 411 29.54 -15.93 -27.34
N ALA A 412 29.98 -17.17 -27.57
CA ALA A 412 30.23 -17.66 -28.92
C ALA A 412 28.93 -17.90 -29.70
N TRP A 413 27.92 -18.54 -29.10
CA TRP A 413 26.69 -18.93 -29.80
C TRP A 413 25.80 -17.74 -30.14
N VAL A 414 25.74 -16.70 -29.30
CA VAL A 414 24.95 -15.49 -29.62
C VAL A 414 25.56 -14.75 -30.82
N LYS A 415 26.89 -14.74 -30.96
CA LYS A 415 27.57 -14.18 -32.15
C LYS A 415 27.27 -14.98 -33.41
N GLU A 416 27.28 -16.31 -33.33
CA GLU A 416 26.89 -17.17 -34.44
C GLU A 416 25.43 -16.91 -34.89
N CYS A 417 24.57 -16.51 -33.95
CA CYS A 417 23.17 -16.15 -34.22
C CYS A 417 22.97 -14.68 -34.64
N GLY A 418 24.05 -13.90 -34.76
CA GLY A 418 24.00 -12.51 -35.22
C GLY A 418 23.62 -11.49 -34.14
N ALA A 419 23.86 -11.79 -32.86
CA ALA A 419 23.64 -10.84 -31.76
C ALA A 419 24.40 -9.53 -31.97
N ARG A 420 23.76 -8.41 -31.57
CA ARG A 420 24.36 -7.07 -31.61
C ARG A 420 25.07 -6.69 -30.32
N GLU A 421 24.70 -7.34 -29.22
CA GLU A 421 25.21 -7.11 -27.87
C GLU A 421 25.71 -8.44 -27.29
N GLU A 422 26.68 -8.35 -26.38
CA GLU A 422 27.18 -9.50 -25.64
C GLU A 422 26.22 -9.87 -24.50
N PRO A 423 26.26 -11.13 -24.00
CA PRO A 423 25.53 -11.49 -22.80
C PRO A 423 26.02 -10.69 -21.59
N GLU A 424 25.10 -10.25 -20.75
CA GLU A 424 25.40 -9.40 -19.60
C GLU A 424 24.73 -9.88 -18.32
N LEU A 425 25.30 -9.50 -17.18
CA LEU A 425 24.63 -9.55 -15.89
C LEU A 425 23.78 -8.27 -15.77
N VAL A 426 22.51 -8.42 -15.39
CA VAL A 426 21.61 -7.27 -15.27
C VAL A 426 21.63 -6.78 -13.82
N PRO A 427 22.19 -5.59 -13.51
CA PRO A 427 22.25 -5.09 -12.14
C PRO A 427 20.83 -4.86 -11.63
N MET A 428 20.51 -5.40 -10.45
CA MET A 428 19.19 -5.28 -9.84
C MET A 428 19.30 -5.19 -8.33
N HIS A 429 18.31 -4.60 -7.68
CA HIS A 429 18.16 -4.53 -6.23
C HIS A 429 16.84 -5.16 -5.77
N ASP A 430 16.75 -5.43 -4.47
CA ASP A 430 15.47 -5.81 -3.87
C ASP A 430 14.40 -4.75 -4.14
N GLY A 431 13.23 -5.19 -4.62
CA GLY A 431 12.11 -4.34 -5.01
C GLY A 431 12.02 -4.04 -6.50
N GLU A 432 13.07 -4.34 -7.27
CA GLU A 432 13.06 -4.16 -8.72
C GLU A 432 12.55 -5.43 -9.43
N ALA A 433 11.74 -5.21 -10.47
CA ALA A 433 11.24 -6.22 -11.38
C ALA A 433 11.99 -6.16 -12.72
N LEU A 434 12.35 -7.33 -13.22
CA LEU A 434 12.84 -7.54 -14.58
C LEU A 434 11.76 -8.23 -15.39
N PHE A 435 11.27 -7.52 -16.42
CA PHE A 435 10.33 -8.05 -17.39
C PHE A 435 11.14 -8.61 -18.57
N PHE A 436 10.91 -9.86 -18.94
CA PHE A 436 11.59 -10.48 -20.07
C PHE A 436 10.71 -11.46 -20.85
N ASP A 437 11.02 -11.61 -22.14
CA ASP A 437 10.39 -12.58 -23.02
C ASP A 437 10.78 -13.99 -22.58
N GLY A 438 9.79 -14.88 -22.41
CA GLY A 438 10.02 -16.25 -21.94
C GLY A 438 10.93 -17.11 -22.85
N ARG A 439 11.26 -16.66 -24.07
CA ARG A 439 12.18 -17.33 -25.00
C ARG A 439 13.64 -16.91 -24.79
N ILE A 440 13.87 -15.79 -24.12
CA ILE A 440 15.22 -15.23 -23.96
C ILE A 440 16.16 -16.24 -23.29
N TRP A 441 17.39 -16.29 -23.77
CA TRP A 441 18.44 -17.08 -23.16
C TRP A 441 18.89 -16.38 -21.89
N HIS A 442 18.77 -17.07 -20.75
CA HIS A 442 19.07 -16.48 -19.46
C HIS A 442 19.57 -17.51 -18.45
N GLY A 443 20.15 -17.02 -17.35
CA GLY A 443 20.60 -17.83 -16.22
C GLY A 443 20.85 -16.96 -15.00
N SER A 444 21.50 -17.51 -13.99
CA SER A 444 21.97 -16.69 -12.86
C SER A 444 23.14 -17.37 -12.16
N ASN A 445 24.14 -16.62 -11.75
CA ASN A 445 25.17 -17.09 -10.83
C ASN A 445 25.00 -16.26 -9.56
N ASN A 446 24.75 -16.88 -8.40
CA ASN A 446 24.82 -16.14 -7.14
C ASN A 446 26.30 -15.99 -6.77
N LEU A 447 26.93 -14.93 -7.27
CA LEU A 447 28.36 -14.67 -7.08
C LEU A 447 28.68 -14.15 -5.67
N SER A 448 27.68 -13.86 -4.85
CA SER A 448 27.92 -13.46 -3.46
C SER A 448 28.42 -14.66 -2.65
N PRO A 449 29.49 -14.50 -1.86
CA PRO A 449 29.95 -15.53 -0.93
C PRO A 449 29.11 -15.57 0.36
N HIS A 450 28.21 -14.61 0.57
CA HIS A 450 27.52 -14.41 1.87
C HIS A 450 26.00 -14.27 1.77
N LEU A 451 25.48 -13.83 0.62
CA LEU A 451 24.05 -13.55 0.47
C LEU A 451 23.32 -14.72 -0.16
N SER A 452 22.32 -15.25 0.54
CA SER A 452 21.24 -15.99 -0.10
C SER A 452 20.30 -15.00 -0.78
N ARG A 453 19.81 -15.36 -1.97
CA ARG A 453 18.86 -14.56 -2.74
C ARG A 453 17.53 -15.27 -2.85
N THR A 454 16.44 -14.55 -2.56
CA THR A 454 15.06 -14.97 -2.83
C THR A 454 14.43 -13.98 -3.78
N ALA A 455 13.80 -14.49 -4.83
CA ALA A 455 13.07 -13.69 -5.80
C ALA A 455 11.73 -14.32 -6.14
N LEU A 456 10.74 -13.50 -6.48
CA LEU A 456 9.45 -13.94 -6.98
C LEU A 456 9.50 -14.01 -8.51
N LEU A 457 9.13 -15.14 -9.07
CA LEU A 457 8.95 -15.34 -10.51
C LEU A 457 7.46 -15.46 -10.81
N LEU A 458 6.96 -14.59 -11.68
CA LEU A 458 5.60 -14.60 -12.22
C LEU A 458 5.67 -14.78 -13.73
N GLN A 459 4.87 -15.67 -14.30
CA GLN A 459 4.95 -16.03 -15.71
C GLN A 459 3.58 -15.93 -16.36
N TYR A 460 3.51 -15.03 -17.34
CA TYR A 460 2.31 -14.66 -18.06
C TYR A 460 2.39 -15.09 -19.52
N ALA A 461 1.23 -15.29 -20.13
CA ALA A 461 1.09 -15.55 -21.55
C ALA A 461 -0.14 -14.85 -22.10
N ALA A 462 -0.13 -14.51 -23.39
CA ALA A 462 -1.37 -14.21 -24.08
C ALA A 462 -2.26 -15.47 -24.08
N VAL A 463 -3.58 -15.31 -23.95
CA VAL A 463 -4.53 -16.45 -23.85
C VAL A 463 -4.41 -17.45 -25.01
N ASP A 464 -3.98 -16.97 -26.19
CA ASP A 464 -3.79 -17.72 -27.43
C ASP A 464 -2.42 -18.44 -27.53
N THR A 465 -1.57 -18.32 -26.50
CA THR A 465 -0.30 -19.05 -26.40
C THR A 465 -0.49 -20.36 -25.63
N PRO A 466 -0.25 -21.54 -26.24
CA PRO A 466 -0.40 -22.82 -25.55
C PRO A 466 0.71 -23.01 -24.51
N ILE A 467 0.32 -23.24 -23.25
CA ILE A 467 1.26 -23.57 -22.17
C ILE A 467 1.08 -25.05 -21.78
N ARG A 468 2.18 -25.81 -21.75
CA ARG A 468 2.16 -27.27 -21.47
C ARG A 468 3.19 -27.62 -20.41
N MET A 469 2.84 -28.60 -19.57
CA MET A 469 3.77 -29.13 -18.57
C MET A 469 4.89 -29.92 -19.25
N PRO A 470 6.16 -29.64 -18.97
CA PRO A 470 7.25 -30.48 -19.43
C PRO A 470 7.26 -31.82 -18.68
N VAL A 471 7.80 -32.87 -19.31
CA VAL A 471 8.07 -34.13 -18.62
C VAL A 471 9.14 -33.88 -17.55
N GLN A 472 8.82 -34.19 -16.31
CA GLN A 472 9.70 -33.92 -15.17
C GLN A 472 11.08 -34.56 -15.37
N GLY A 473 12.14 -33.78 -15.12
CA GLY A 473 13.53 -34.22 -15.27
C GLY A 473 14.06 -34.24 -16.71
N HIS A 474 13.21 -34.01 -17.72
CA HIS A 474 13.63 -33.93 -19.12
C HIS A 474 13.90 -32.48 -19.54
N CYS A 475 15.12 -32.00 -19.30
CA CYS A 475 15.52 -30.61 -19.60
C CYS A 475 16.34 -30.46 -20.89
N GLU A 476 16.66 -31.55 -21.58
CA GLU A 476 17.48 -31.55 -22.80
C GLU A 476 16.61 -31.47 -24.05
N TRP A 477 17.19 -30.96 -25.15
CA TRP A 477 16.53 -30.94 -26.45
C TRP A 477 16.55 -32.33 -27.12
N PRO A 478 15.48 -32.78 -27.80
CA PRO A 478 14.18 -32.12 -27.95
C PRO A 478 13.33 -32.19 -26.68
N PHE A 479 12.64 -31.10 -26.36
CA PHE A 479 11.76 -31.05 -25.18
C PHE A 479 10.59 -32.03 -25.30
N LYS A 480 10.12 -32.51 -24.15
CA LYS A 480 8.97 -33.42 -24.05
C LYS A 480 7.93 -32.81 -23.14
N PHE A 481 6.66 -32.90 -23.55
CA PHE A 481 5.53 -32.32 -22.84
C PHE A 481 4.51 -33.40 -22.48
N LEU A 482 3.79 -33.20 -21.37
CA LEU A 482 2.64 -34.02 -21.02
C LEU A 482 1.46 -33.71 -21.95
N GLY A 483 0.72 -34.74 -22.34
CA GLY A 483 -0.56 -34.57 -23.04
C GLY A 483 -1.62 -33.94 -22.13
N GLN A 484 -1.71 -34.43 -20.88
CA GLN A 484 -2.50 -33.92 -19.76
C GLN A 484 -1.86 -34.38 -18.43
N PRO A 485 -2.16 -33.72 -17.29
CA PRO A 485 -2.92 -32.47 -17.16
C PRO A 485 -2.16 -31.27 -17.75
N TRP A 486 -2.89 -30.22 -18.14
CA TRP A 486 -2.29 -28.92 -18.50
C TRP A 486 -2.10 -28.05 -17.25
N PRO A 487 -1.15 -27.10 -17.27
CA PRO A 487 -0.98 -26.15 -16.18
C PRO A 487 -2.30 -25.42 -15.87
N PRO A 488 -2.71 -25.33 -14.60
CA PRO A 488 -3.82 -24.46 -14.23
C PRO A 488 -3.41 -23.01 -14.46
N CYS A 489 -4.19 -22.29 -15.27
CA CYS A 489 -3.94 -20.90 -15.63
C CYS A 489 -5.00 -20.01 -15.00
N LEU A 490 -4.58 -18.86 -14.47
CA LEU A 490 -5.48 -17.82 -13.95
C LEU A 490 -5.66 -16.75 -15.01
N LEU A 491 -6.91 -16.42 -15.34
CA LEU A 491 -7.22 -15.31 -16.24
C LEU A 491 -6.99 -14.00 -15.49
N MET A 492 -5.98 -13.24 -15.90
CA MET A 492 -5.56 -12.01 -15.20
C MET A 492 -6.15 -10.75 -15.80
N SER A 493 -6.48 -10.78 -17.09
CA SER A 493 -7.20 -9.70 -17.77
C SER A 493 -7.89 -10.21 -19.03
N GLY A 494 -8.94 -9.51 -19.45
CA GLY A 494 -9.67 -9.78 -20.67
C GLY A 494 -10.48 -11.06 -20.60
N ARG A 495 -10.45 -11.86 -21.67
CA ARG A 495 -11.28 -13.06 -21.84
C ARG A 495 -10.52 -14.16 -22.54
N ASP A 496 -10.84 -15.39 -22.18
CA ASP A 496 -10.44 -16.57 -22.95
C ASP A 496 -11.62 -17.07 -23.80
N GLY A 497 -11.52 -16.89 -25.12
CA GLY A 497 -12.43 -17.47 -26.11
C GLY A 497 -11.84 -18.67 -26.85
N THR A 498 -10.62 -19.09 -26.49
CA THR A 498 -9.84 -20.06 -27.27
C THR A 498 -9.95 -21.48 -26.72
N GLY A 499 -10.03 -21.64 -25.39
CA GLY A 499 -10.08 -22.94 -24.72
C GLY A 499 -8.81 -23.78 -24.85
N ILE A 500 -7.69 -23.22 -25.32
CA ILE A 500 -6.43 -23.96 -25.55
C ILE A 500 -5.62 -24.19 -24.27
N ASN A 501 -5.96 -23.45 -23.21
CA ASN A 501 -5.34 -23.49 -21.90
C ASN A 501 -6.40 -23.84 -20.84
N ARG A 502 -5.98 -24.46 -19.73
CA ARG A 502 -6.88 -24.83 -18.64
C ARG A 502 -7.05 -23.64 -17.70
N ILE A 503 -8.09 -22.83 -17.93
CA ILE A 503 -8.45 -21.73 -17.02
C ILE A 503 -9.03 -22.29 -15.72
N THR A 504 -8.54 -21.81 -14.59
CA THR A 504 -9.05 -22.12 -13.24
C THR A 504 -9.46 -20.84 -12.51
N ARG A 505 -10.15 -21.01 -11.39
CA ARG A 505 -10.55 -19.91 -10.50
C ARG A 505 -9.36 -19.45 -9.64
N PRO A 506 -9.27 -18.15 -9.33
CA PRO A 506 -8.32 -17.64 -8.35
C PRO A 506 -8.66 -18.17 -6.94
N PRO A 507 -7.68 -18.25 -6.04
CA PRO A 507 -7.91 -18.57 -4.64
C PRO A 507 -8.82 -17.52 -3.99
N MET A 508 -9.74 -17.99 -3.14
CA MET A 508 -10.60 -17.10 -2.37
C MET A 508 -9.79 -16.31 -1.34
N LEU A 509 -10.29 -15.13 -0.96
CA LEU A 509 -9.72 -14.37 0.15
C LEU A 509 -9.75 -15.24 1.42
N PRO A 510 -8.71 -15.20 2.28
CA PRO A 510 -8.75 -15.90 3.55
C PRO A 510 -9.93 -15.38 4.37
N ASP A 511 -10.71 -16.30 4.94
CA ASP A 511 -11.76 -15.95 5.89
C ASP A 511 -11.11 -15.23 7.09
N GLY A 512 -11.17 -13.89 7.09
CA GLY A 512 -11.01 -13.09 8.30
C GLY A 512 -12.19 -13.35 9.25
N PRO A 513 -12.09 -12.98 10.53
CA PRO A 513 -13.14 -13.26 11.51
C PRO A 513 -14.50 -12.72 11.02
N GLU A 514 -15.44 -13.63 10.78
CA GLU A 514 -16.82 -13.46 10.30
C GLU A 514 -17.07 -12.29 9.33
N VAL A 515 -16.51 -12.35 8.12
CA VAL A 515 -17.08 -11.58 6.99
C VAL A 515 -18.24 -12.38 6.40
N GLY A 516 -19.47 -12.02 6.78
CA GLY A 516 -20.68 -12.67 6.26
C GLY A 516 -21.02 -12.23 4.82
N ARG A 517 -21.78 -13.06 4.10
CA ARG A 517 -22.41 -12.65 2.84
C ARG A 517 -23.32 -11.45 3.15
N LEU A 518 -23.04 -10.31 2.52
CA LEU A 518 -23.87 -9.12 2.64
C LEU A 518 -25.24 -9.43 2.02
N ARG A 519 -26.30 -8.96 2.67
CA ARG A 519 -27.69 -9.12 2.21
C ARG A 519 -28.29 -7.75 1.98
N SER A 520 -29.32 -7.70 1.13
CA SER A 520 -30.06 -6.45 0.97
C SER A 520 -30.67 -6.00 2.30
N GLY A 521 -30.61 -4.70 2.58
CA GLY A 521 -31.06 -4.18 3.86
C GLY A 521 -30.85 -2.69 4.07
N ASN A 522 -31.45 -2.20 5.15
CA ASN A 522 -31.40 -0.81 5.59
C ASN A 522 -30.42 -0.64 6.75
N HIS A 523 -29.52 0.33 6.65
CA HIS A 523 -28.54 0.69 7.68
C HIS A 523 -28.77 2.14 8.12
N HIS A 524 -29.16 2.33 9.37
CA HIS A 524 -29.50 3.66 9.89
C HIS A 524 -28.27 4.39 10.43
N ALA A 525 -28.23 5.71 10.24
CA ALA A 525 -27.21 6.56 10.82
C ALA A 525 -27.13 6.33 12.34
N PRO A 526 -25.94 6.06 12.91
CA PRO A 526 -25.79 5.89 14.34
C PRO A 526 -26.13 7.19 15.07
N SER A 527 -26.77 7.06 16.23
CA SER A 527 -27.32 8.18 16.99
C SER A 527 -26.30 8.96 17.84
N SER A 528 -24.99 8.73 17.72
CA SER A 528 -24.03 9.17 18.75
C SER A 528 -23.19 10.42 18.39
N PRO A 529 -23.02 11.36 19.34
CA PRO A 529 -22.05 12.46 19.27
C PRO A 529 -20.62 11.95 19.49
N LEU A 530 -19.62 12.83 19.27
CA LEU A 530 -18.23 12.61 19.73
C LEU A 530 -18.24 12.11 21.17
N VAL A 531 -17.71 10.91 21.43
CA VAL A 531 -17.57 10.40 22.80
C VAL A 531 -16.59 11.32 23.53
N PRO A 532 -16.99 12.02 24.61
CA PRO A 532 -16.08 12.88 25.36
C PRO A 532 -14.89 12.07 25.87
N GLY A 533 -13.67 12.45 25.51
CA GLY A 533 -12.45 11.80 25.97
C GLY A 533 -11.80 10.78 25.01
N LYS A 534 -12.35 10.55 23.79
CA LYS A 534 -11.64 9.82 22.72
C LYS A 534 -11.06 10.78 21.66
N VAL A 535 -9.97 10.33 21.04
CA VAL A 535 -8.99 11.09 20.24
C VAL A 535 -9.57 11.64 18.93
N GLY A 536 -10.40 12.68 18.98
CA GLY A 536 -10.70 13.58 17.85
C GLY A 536 -11.20 12.96 16.52
N TRP A 537 -11.42 11.65 16.45
CA TRP A 537 -11.90 10.85 15.34
C TRP A 537 -12.67 9.66 15.90
N ASN A 538 -13.82 9.35 15.32
CA ASN A 538 -14.64 8.19 15.68
C ASN A 538 -15.30 7.61 14.43
N ALA A 539 -15.06 6.34 14.13
CA ALA A 539 -15.64 5.64 12.99
C ALA A 539 -16.74 4.67 13.44
N HIS A 540 -17.89 4.75 12.79
CA HIS A 540 -19.05 3.91 13.00
C HIS A 540 -19.33 3.08 11.75
N HIS A 541 -19.10 1.77 11.83
CA HIS A 541 -19.33 0.85 10.71
C HIS A 541 -20.83 0.57 10.52
N PHE A 542 -21.33 0.74 9.30
CA PHE A 542 -22.66 0.29 8.90
C PHE A 542 -22.66 -1.21 8.59
N PHE A 543 -21.68 -1.64 7.81
CA PHE A 543 -21.49 -3.04 7.44
C PHE A 543 -20.05 -3.30 6.95
N ARG A 544 -19.68 -4.58 7.00
CA ARG A 544 -18.58 -5.20 6.27
C ARG A 544 -19.08 -6.56 5.76
N GLY A 545 -18.79 -6.90 4.52
CA GLY A 545 -19.26 -8.16 3.94
C GLY A 545 -18.68 -8.41 2.56
N TYR A 546 -19.12 -9.50 1.93
CA TYR A 546 -18.90 -9.78 0.51
C TYR A 546 -20.24 -9.95 -0.21
N THR A 547 -20.29 -9.62 -1.50
CA THR A 547 -21.37 -10.02 -2.40
C THR A 547 -20.83 -11.07 -3.38
N ALA A 548 -21.63 -11.55 -4.33
CA ALA A 548 -21.07 -12.43 -5.35
C ALA A 548 -20.07 -11.69 -6.27
N GLY A 549 -20.13 -10.35 -6.30
CA GLY A 549 -19.37 -9.48 -7.20
C GLY A 549 -18.32 -8.63 -6.50
N LEU A 550 -18.48 -8.31 -5.21
CA LEU A 550 -17.51 -7.58 -4.39
C LEU A 550 -16.89 -8.54 -3.38
N ALA A 551 -15.56 -8.66 -3.41
CA ALA A 551 -14.83 -9.62 -2.59
C ALA A 551 -14.68 -9.17 -1.12
N ASP A 552 -14.57 -7.86 -0.89
CA ASP A 552 -14.75 -7.21 0.41
C ASP A 552 -15.37 -5.85 0.14
N VAL A 553 -16.38 -5.46 0.92
CA VAL A 553 -17.01 -4.13 0.87
C VAL A 553 -17.30 -3.66 2.28
N ILE A 554 -16.91 -2.42 2.58
CA ILE A 554 -17.01 -1.82 3.90
C ILE A 554 -17.58 -0.42 3.77
N CYS A 555 -18.59 -0.11 4.56
CA CYS A 555 -19.18 1.22 4.65
C CYS A 555 -19.16 1.69 6.10
N HIS A 556 -18.62 2.88 6.35
CA HIS A 556 -18.62 3.48 7.68
C HIS A 556 -18.83 4.99 7.63
N MET A 557 -19.40 5.54 8.69
CA MET A 557 -19.49 6.99 8.93
C MET A 557 -18.47 7.39 9.98
N SER A 558 -17.66 8.40 9.67
CA SER A 558 -16.66 8.96 10.57
C SER A 558 -17.05 10.36 11.02
N VAL A 559 -16.76 10.67 12.28
CA VAL A 559 -16.82 12.02 12.87
C VAL A 559 -15.41 12.45 13.21
N LEU A 560 -14.95 13.58 12.67
CA LEU A 560 -13.56 14.03 12.76
C LEU A 560 -13.49 15.50 13.24
N SER A 561 -12.94 15.71 14.43
CA SER A 561 -12.74 17.02 15.04
C SER A 561 -11.80 17.91 14.25
N GLN A 562 -11.91 19.23 14.43
CA GLN A 562 -11.08 20.22 13.75
C GLN A 562 -9.58 19.92 13.88
N GLY A 563 -8.86 20.03 12.75
CA GLY A 563 -7.41 19.83 12.66
C GLY A 563 -6.96 18.38 12.85
N LYS A 564 -7.89 17.42 12.95
CA LYS A 564 -7.57 15.99 13.04
C LYS A 564 -7.60 15.34 11.67
N CYS A 565 -6.82 14.28 11.56
CA CYS A 565 -6.58 13.49 10.37
C CYS A 565 -6.68 12.01 10.79
N PRO A 566 -7.45 11.17 10.08
CA PRO A 566 -7.70 9.80 10.52
C PRO A 566 -6.46 8.91 10.42
N HIS A 567 -5.57 9.19 9.47
CA HIS A 567 -4.30 8.49 9.26
C HIS A 567 -3.35 9.36 8.41
N PRO A 568 -2.03 9.19 8.47
CA PRO A 568 -1.13 9.79 7.47
C PRO A 568 -1.54 9.40 6.03
N PRO A 569 -1.19 10.19 5.01
CA PRO A 569 -1.41 9.80 3.62
C PRO A 569 -0.86 8.39 3.33
N PHE A 570 -1.66 7.50 2.76
CA PHE A 570 -1.22 6.15 2.36
C PHE A 570 -2.00 5.63 1.16
N GLN A 571 -1.53 4.52 0.58
CA GLN A 571 -2.19 3.78 -0.50
C GLN A 571 -2.70 2.45 0.02
N HIS A 572 -3.83 2.01 -0.52
CA HIS A 572 -4.39 0.70 -0.25
C HIS A 572 -5.01 0.12 -1.54
N PRO A 573 -5.14 -1.21 -1.63
CA PRO A 573 -5.69 -1.84 -2.83
C PRO A 573 -7.17 -1.52 -3.05
N GLU A 574 -7.92 -1.16 -2.03
CA GLU A 574 -9.34 -0.83 -2.15
C GLU A 574 -9.58 0.42 -3.03
N GLU A 575 -10.64 0.38 -3.82
CA GLU A 575 -11.26 1.58 -4.40
C GLU A 575 -12.18 2.20 -3.35
N GLU A 576 -12.30 3.53 -3.33
CA GLU A 576 -13.06 4.24 -2.30
C GLU A 576 -13.94 5.36 -2.84
N ILE A 577 -15.05 5.61 -2.13
CA ILE A 577 -15.90 6.78 -2.28
C ILE A 577 -16.02 7.48 -0.93
N LEU A 578 -15.63 8.76 -0.90
CA LEU A 578 -15.79 9.66 0.23
C LEU A 578 -16.97 10.61 -0.01
N VAL A 579 -17.95 10.61 0.90
CA VAL A 579 -19.08 11.57 0.89
C VAL A 579 -19.02 12.42 2.15
N VAL A 580 -18.81 13.73 2.01
CA VAL A 580 -18.86 14.65 3.17
C VAL A 580 -20.33 14.96 3.46
N LEU A 581 -20.78 14.68 4.68
CA LEU A 581 -22.16 14.86 5.13
C LEU A 581 -22.33 16.20 5.88
N GLU A 582 -21.38 16.55 6.74
CA GLU A 582 -21.35 17.80 7.51
C GLU A 582 -19.91 18.32 7.62
N GLY A 583 -19.75 19.64 7.69
CA GLY A 583 -18.44 20.29 7.85
C GLY A 583 -17.62 20.39 6.56
N GLU A 584 -16.32 20.57 6.73
CA GLU A 584 -15.35 20.75 5.65
C GLU A 584 -14.06 19.98 5.96
N VAL A 585 -13.54 19.28 4.95
CA VAL A 585 -12.27 18.54 5.03
C VAL A 585 -11.34 18.98 3.92
N GLU A 586 -10.05 19.09 4.22
CA GLU A 586 -8.99 19.24 3.24
C GLU A 586 -8.41 17.86 2.94
N VAL A 587 -8.62 17.35 1.74
CA VAL A 587 -8.05 16.09 1.28
C VAL A 587 -6.63 16.35 0.81
N HIS A 588 -5.67 15.55 1.29
CA HIS A 588 -4.25 15.64 0.96
C HIS A 588 -3.89 14.51 -0.01
N HIS A 589 -3.26 14.85 -1.13
CA HIS A 589 -2.77 13.91 -2.15
C HIS A 589 -1.47 14.48 -2.75
N PRO A 590 -0.49 13.68 -3.18
CA PRO A 590 0.79 14.20 -3.68
C PRO A 590 0.65 15.06 -4.95
N THR A 591 -0.29 14.75 -5.85
CA THR A 591 -0.40 15.39 -7.18
C THR A 591 -1.82 15.34 -7.80
N TRP A 592 -2.88 15.81 -7.13
CA TRP A 592 -4.21 15.87 -7.76
C TRP A 592 -4.43 17.25 -8.41
N GLU A 593 -4.57 17.30 -9.74
CA GLU A 593 -4.68 18.54 -10.53
C GLU A 593 -3.49 19.51 -10.31
N GLY A 594 -2.30 18.98 -10.02
CA GLY A 594 -1.12 19.78 -9.68
C GLY A 594 -1.22 20.49 -8.32
N ARG A 595 -2.21 20.12 -7.50
CA ARG A 595 -2.39 20.58 -6.12
C ARG A 595 -2.15 19.41 -5.18
N ASN A 596 -1.59 19.74 -4.03
CA ASN A 596 -1.27 18.74 -3.02
C ASN A 596 -2.43 18.58 -2.02
N ARG A 597 -3.41 19.48 -2.14
CA ARG A 597 -4.53 19.69 -1.21
C ARG A 597 -5.71 20.28 -1.96
N PHE A 598 -6.91 19.80 -1.65
CA PHE A 598 -8.15 20.44 -2.07
C PHE A 598 -9.20 20.29 -0.97
N VAL A 599 -10.14 21.22 -0.94
CA VAL A 599 -11.19 21.29 0.07
C VAL A 599 -12.42 20.59 -0.46
N GLN A 600 -13.00 19.70 0.35
CA GLN A 600 -14.26 19.03 0.10
C GLN A 600 -15.28 19.43 1.17
N ARG A 601 -16.50 19.77 0.72
CA ARG A 601 -17.58 20.31 1.55
C ARG A 601 -18.76 19.35 1.64
N ALA A 602 -19.62 19.58 2.62
CA ALA A 602 -20.88 18.86 2.76
C ALA A 602 -21.65 18.79 1.43
N GLY A 603 -21.99 17.57 1.00
CA GLY A 603 -22.63 17.30 -0.28
C GLY A 603 -21.67 17.10 -1.45
N GLU A 604 -20.35 17.06 -1.27
CA GLU A 604 -19.42 16.65 -2.32
C GLU A 604 -19.02 15.18 -2.17
N VAL A 605 -18.85 14.51 -3.29
CA VAL A 605 -18.51 13.09 -3.42
C VAL A 605 -17.17 12.98 -4.11
N ALA A 606 -16.22 12.24 -3.54
CA ALA A 606 -14.94 11.97 -4.16
C ALA A 606 -14.78 10.47 -4.42
N TYR A 607 -14.28 10.12 -5.60
CA TYR A 607 -13.88 8.76 -5.95
C TYR A 607 -12.36 8.63 -5.97
N TYR A 608 -11.84 7.59 -5.32
CA TYR A 608 -10.43 7.25 -5.26
C TYR A 608 -10.21 5.87 -5.91
N PRO A 609 -9.40 5.76 -6.98
CA PRO A 609 -9.07 4.48 -7.57
C PRO A 609 -8.18 3.64 -6.64
N ALA A 610 -8.06 2.34 -6.94
CA ALA A 610 -7.14 1.45 -6.24
C ALA A 610 -5.71 2.02 -6.24
N GLY A 611 -5.05 2.02 -5.08
CA GLY A 611 -3.70 2.55 -4.93
C GLY A 611 -3.61 4.08 -4.98
N PHE A 612 -4.72 4.81 -4.79
CA PHE A 612 -4.72 6.26 -4.72
C PHE A 612 -4.18 6.77 -3.37
N TYR A 613 -3.10 7.56 -3.39
CA TYR A 613 -2.40 7.98 -2.18
C TYR A 613 -3.09 9.16 -1.51
N HIS A 614 -3.80 8.97 -0.40
CA HIS A 614 -4.59 10.06 0.14
C HIS A 614 -4.74 10.03 1.67
N THR A 615 -5.16 11.17 2.23
CA THR A 615 -5.77 11.31 3.55
C THR A 615 -6.62 12.58 3.57
N LEU A 616 -7.25 12.91 4.69
CA LEU A 616 -8.02 14.13 4.88
C LEU A 616 -7.81 14.74 6.27
N THR A 617 -7.90 16.07 6.36
CA THR A 617 -7.85 16.82 7.63
C THR A 617 -9.09 17.70 7.75
N THR A 618 -9.78 17.68 8.89
CA THR A 618 -10.93 18.59 9.09
C THR A 618 -10.46 20.04 9.19
N THR A 619 -11.03 20.93 8.37
CA THR A 619 -10.77 22.38 8.41
C THR A 619 -11.85 23.15 9.15
N SER A 620 -13.09 22.64 9.16
CA SER A 620 -14.23 23.30 9.82
C SER A 620 -14.09 23.37 11.34
N GLU A 621 -14.61 24.44 11.95
CA GLU A 621 -14.66 24.61 13.42
C GLU A 621 -15.51 23.55 14.11
N GLN A 622 -16.63 23.17 13.48
CA GLN A 622 -17.43 22.04 13.91
C GLN A 622 -16.83 20.74 13.35
N PRO A 623 -16.93 19.61 14.09
CA PRO A 623 -16.47 18.31 13.60
C PRO A 623 -17.11 17.98 12.25
N ALA A 624 -16.28 17.56 11.29
CA ALA A 624 -16.77 17.07 10.01
C ALA A 624 -17.34 15.66 10.19
N LYS A 625 -18.44 15.37 9.49
CA LYS A 625 -18.98 14.02 9.33
C LYS A 625 -18.86 13.60 7.89
N TYR A 626 -18.33 12.42 7.64
CA TYR A 626 -18.21 11.87 6.30
C TYR A 626 -18.50 10.38 6.30
N LEU A 627 -18.96 9.87 5.16
CA LEU A 627 -19.12 8.45 4.89
C LEU A 627 -17.99 8.00 3.97
N MET A 628 -17.37 6.88 4.31
CA MET A 628 -16.38 6.22 3.48
C MET A 628 -16.89 4.83 3.10
N LEU A 629 -17.01 4.61 1.79
CA LEU A 629 -17.32 3.32 1.18
C LEU A 629 -16.07 2.81 0.48
N ARG A 630 -15.61 1.62 0.83
CA ARG A 630 -14.43 0.99 0.21
C ARG A 630 -14.72 -0.42 -0.23
N TRP A 631 -14.15 -0.83 -1.37
CA TRP A 631 -14.35 -2.17 -1.91
C TRP A 631 -13.12 -2.70 -2.64
N ILE A 632 -13.07 -4.03 -2.74
CA ILE A 632 -12.16 -4.76 -3.62
C ILE A 632 -12.95 -5.84 -4.36
N SER A 633 -12.58 -6.10 -5.61
CA SER A 633 -13.13 -7.20 -6.41
C SER A 633 -12.05 -7.78 -7.33
N ASP A 634 -12.40 -8.81 -8.10
CA ASP A 634 -11.54 -9.32 -9.15
C ASP A 634 -11.37 -8.24 -10.25
N PRO A 635 -10.16 -8.08 -10.83
CA PRO A 635 -9.94 -7.07 -11.86
C PRO A 635 -10.91 -7.17 -13.04
N SER A 636 -11.49 -6.05 -13.47
CA SER A 636 -12.44 -6.02 -14.59
C SER A 636 -11.76 -6.32 -15.94
N GLY A 637 -10.48 -5.98 -16.05
CA GLY A 637 -9.71 -6.02 -17.28
C GLY A 637 -9.98 -4.83 -18.23
N GLU A 638 -10.91 -3.93 -17.94
CA GLU A 638 -11.24 -2.78 -18.77
C GLU A 638 -10.22 -1.63 -18.55
N ILE A 639 -9.75 -0.99 -19.61
CA ILE A 639 -8.81 0.16 -19.59
C ILE A 639 -9.26 1.21 -20.61
N PRO A 640 -9.13 2.52 -20.32
CA PRO A 640 -8.63 3.10 -19.08
C PRO A 640 -9.68 3.06 -17.95
N PRO A 641 -9.27 2.86 -16.68
CA PRO A 641 -10.18 2.99 -15.56
C PRO A 641 -10.58 4.46 -15.35
N LEU A 642 -11.69 4.65 -14.65
CA LEU A 642 -12.23 5.93 -14.22
C LEU A 642 -11.17 6.70 -13.44
N ASP A 643 -11.04 7.98 -13.76
CA ASP A 643 -10.10 8.87 -13.08
C ASP A 643 -10.62 9.28 -11.69
N PRO A 644 -9.71 9.58 -10.73
CA PRO A 644 -10.12 10.18 -9.47
C PRO A 644 -10.85 11.50 -9.74
N GLY A 645 -11.92 11.76 -9.01
CA GLY A 645 -12.81 12.88 -9.28
C GLY A 645 -13.52 13.36 -8.03
N VAL A 646 -13.78 14.67 -7.95
CA VAL A 646 -14.71 15.27 -6.99
C VAL A 646 -15.95 15.73 -7.76
N PHE A 647 -17.11 15.33 -7.27
CA PHE A 647 -18.41 15.54 -7.90
C PHE A 647 -19.34 16.22 -6.89
N THR A 648 -20.12 17.19 -7.34
CA THR A 648 -21.05 17.90 -6.46
C THR A 648 -22.41 17.22 -6.45
N SER A 649 -22.97 16.96 -5.27
CA SER A 649 -24.33 16.39 -5.12
C SER A 649 -25.46 17.42 -5.08
N THR A 650 -25.17 18.71 -5.22
CA THR A 650 -26.20 19.73 -5.37
C THR A 650 -26.75 19.75 -6.79
N PRO A 651 -28.07 19.76 -6.97
CA PRO A 651 -28.69 19.87 -8.29
C PRO A 651 -28.36 21.23 -8.93
N SER A 652 -28.27 21.25 -10.25
CA SER A 652 -28.22 22.49 -11.04
C SER A 652 -29.43 23.38 -10.71
N LEU A 653 -29.23 24.70 -10.66
CA LEU A 653 -30.34 25.66 -10.50
C LEU A 653 -31.41 25.48 -11.60
N PRO A 654 -32.68 25.82 -11.35
CA PRO A 654 -33.71 25.80 -12.38
C PRO A 654 -33.30 26.70 -13.56
N GLY A 655 -33.09 26.11 -14.74
CA GLY A 655 -32.66 26.80 -15.96
C GLY A 655 -31.44 26.21 -16.68
N ASP A 656 -30.78 25.19 -16.11
CA ASP A 656 -29.66 24.49 -16.76
C ASP A 656 -30.12 23.15 -17.39
N GLU A 657 -30.98 23.25 -18.41
CA GLU A 657 -31.69 22.12 -19.04
C GLU A 657 -30.79 21.20 -19.90
N THR A 658 -29.47 21.41 -19.93
CA THR A 658 -28.58 20.63 -20.80
C THR A 658 -28.10 19.29 -20.23
N LYS A 659 -28.46 18.94 -18.98
CA LYS A 659 -27.98 17.70 -18.31
C LYS A 659 -29.04 16.87 -17.57
N ALA A 660 -30.30 17.31 -17.49
CA ALA A 660 -31.35 16.51 -16.86
C ALA A 660 -31.90 15.51 -17.89
N SER A 661 -31.48 14.25 -17.82
CA SER A 661 -32.11 13.16 -18.58
C SER A 661 -33.44 12.80 -17.93
N ASP A 662 -34.52 12.83 -18.72
CA ASP A 662 -35.85 12.27 -18.48
C ASP A 662 -36.44 12.48 -17.08
N ALA A 663 -37.09 13.62 -16.88
CA ALA A 663 -37.99 13.83 -15.75
C ALA A 663 -39.26 12.97 -15.92
N THR A 664 -39.23 11.72 -15.44
CA THR A 664 -40.43 10.90 -15.25
C THR A 664 -40.99 11.08 -13.84
N GLU A 665 -42.29 10.81 -13.68
CA GLU A 665 -43.11 10.80 -12.46
C GLU A 665 -42.39 11.09 -11.13
N GLY A 666 -42.21 12.39 -10.82
CA GLY A 666 -41.88 12.82 -9.45
C GLY A 666 -40.44 12.60 -8.99
N TRP A 667 -39.45 12.39 -9.86
CA TRP A 667 -38.04 12.46 -9.47
C TRP A 667 -37.13 13.06 -10.55
N ARG A 668 -35.90 13.39 -10.17
CA ARG A 668 -34.85 13.94 -11.05
C ARG A 668 -33.51 13.28 -10.76
N HIS A 669 -32.80 12.89 -11.81
CA HIS A 669 -31.47 12.27 -11.73
C HIS A 669 -30.38 13.23 -12.27
N THR A 670 -29.26 13.29 -11.57
CA THR A 670 -28.06 14.03 -11.98
C THR A 670 -26.87 13.08 -11.96
N PRO A 671 -26.27 12.74 -13.11
CA PRO A 671 -25.07 11.88 -13.14
C PRO A 671 -23.90 12.48 -12.37
N LEU A 672 -23.20 11.66 -11.58
CA LEU A 672 -21.93 12.00 -10.93
C LEU A 672 -20.76 11.40 -11.70
N MET A 673 -20.76 10.08 -11.88
CA MET A 673 -19.68 9.32 -12.49
C MET A 673 -20.21 8.14 -13.29
N ASP A 674 -19.54 7.80 -14.39
CA ASP A 674 -19.88 6.66 -15.23
C ASP A 674 -18.61 6.18 -15.93
N GLY A 675 -18.17 4.95 -15.65
CA GLY A 675 -17.03 4.34 -16.32
C GLY A 675 -16.54 3.05 -15.66
N ALA A 676 -15.70 2.29 -16.35
CA ALA A 676 -15.04 1.12 -15.76
C ALA A 676 -14.03 1.54 -14.69
N THR A 677 -13.77 0.70 -13.69
CA THR A 677 -12.71 0.90 -12.70
C THR A 677 -11.67 -0.22 -12.80
N SER A 678 -10.67 -0.22 -11.90
CA SER A 678 -9.67 -1.31 -11.87
C SER A 678 -10.33 -2.66 -11.58
N TYR A 679 -11.43 -2.65 -10.83
CA TYR A 679 -12.17 -3.85 -10.43
C TYR A 679 -13.54 -4.01 -11.10
N LEU A 680 -14.23 -2.92 -11.40
CA LEU A 680 -15.59 -2.94 -11.93
C LEU A 680 -15.61 -2.76 -13.44
N SER A 681 -16.43 -3.53 -14.14
CA SER A 681 -16.70 -3.31 -15.56
C SER A 681 -17.42 -1.98 -15.80
N LYS A 682 -18.17 -1.51 -14.80
CA LYS A 682 -18.74 -0.17 -14.74
C LYS A 682 -19.06 0.20 -13.29
N LEU A 683 -18.64 1.39 -12.87
CA LEU A 683 -19.17 2.10 -11.72
C LEU A 683 -20.06 3.22 -12.26
N HIS A 684 -21.35 3.17 -11.96
CA HIS A 684 -22.28 4.23 -12.28
C HIS A 684 -22.75 4.89 -10.98
N GLY A 685 -22.64 6.21 -10.90
CA GLY A 685 -23.06 6.98 -9.74
C GLY A 685 -23.89 8.17 -10.16
N HIS A 686 -25.01 8.40 -9.48
CA HIS A 686 -25.87 9.56 -9.72
C HIS A 686 -26.53 10.05 -8.43
N VAL A 687 -26.99 11.30 -8.43
CA VAL A 687 -27.82 11.87 -7.37
C VAL A 687 -29.25 11.91 -7.84
N THR A 688 -30.16 11.44 -6.99
CA THR A 688 -31.59 11.50 -7.25
C THR A 688 -32.28 12.37 -6.22
N ILE A 689 -33.20 13.23 -6.70
CA ILE A 689 -34.19 13.94 -5.87
C ILE A 689 -35.55 13.33 -6.18
N MET A 690 -36.20 12.78 -5.16
CA MET A 690 -37.48 12.09 -5.25
C MET A 690 -38.54 12.87 -4.48
N GLU A 691 -39.61 13.29 -5.15
CA GLU A 691 -40.72 14.04 -4.57
C GLU A 691 -41.56 13.17 -3.62
N PRO A 692 -42.27 13.77 -2.64
CA PRO A 692 -43.17 13.04 -1.75
C PRO A 692 -44.16 12.14 -2.50
N GLY A 693 -44.22 10.87 -2.12
CA GLY A 693 -45.11 9.87 -2.71
C GLY A 693 -44.59 9.20 -3.99
N ALA A 694 -43.54 9.74 -4.62
CA ALA A 694 -42.88 9.10 -5.75
C ALA A 694 -42.09 7.87 -5.30
N GLY A 695 -42.02 6.85 -6.15
CA GLY A 695 -41.27 5.62 -5.92
C GLY A 695 -41.39 4.67 -7.12
N TYR A 696 -40.54 3.64 -7.17
CA TYR A 696 -40.64 2.59 -8.17
C TYR A 696 -40.93 1.25 -7.51
N ASP A 697 -41.65 0.40 -8.25
CA ASP A 697 -41.99 -0.95 -7.81
C ASP A 697 -40.74 -1.85 -7.74
N PRO A 698 -40.78 -2.92 -6.92
CA PRO A 698 -39.66 -3.83 -6.79
C PRO A 698 -39.21 -4.45 -8.12
N HIS A 699 -37.91 -4.36 -8.42
CA HIS A 699 -37.25 -4.97 -9.57
C HIS A 699 -35.92 -5.62 -9.15
N VAL A 700 -35.28 -6.35 -10.07
CA VAL A 700 -34.03 -7.07 -9.81
C VAL A 700 -32.95 -6.56 -10.76
N ASP A 701 -31.78 -6.23 -10.21
CA ASP A 701 -30.60 -5.86 -10.99
C ASP A 701 -29.59 -7.01 -11.05
N ASP A 702 -28.75 -7.03 -12.09
CA ASP A 702 -27.60 -7.95 -12.20
C ASP A 702 -26.29 -7.38 -11.62
N TYR A 703 -26.39 -6.24 -10.91
CA TYR A 703 -25.32 -5.54 -10.22
C TYR A 703 -25.74 -5.17 -8.79
N ASP A 704 -24.76 -4.89 -7.92
CA ASP A 704 -25.04 -4.41 -6.57
C ASP A 704 -25.34 -2.90 -6.61
N VAL A 705 -26.28 -2.42 -5.79
CA VAL A 705 -26.63 -1.01 -5.64
C VAL A 705 -26.47 -0.58 -4.19
N ILE A 706 -25.78 0.54 -3.96
CA ILE A 706 -25.66 1.16 -2.63
C ILE A 706 -26.23 2.58 -2.71
N LEU A 707 -27.24 2.85 -1.89
CA LEU A 707 -27.88 4.16 -1.79
C LEU A 707 -27.45 4.87 -0.51
N ILE A 708 -27.08 6.14 -0.59
CA ILE A 708 -26.72 6.99 0.56
C ILE A 708 -27.73 8.13 0.64
N VAL A 709 -28.55 8.15 1.69
CA VAL A 709 -29.59 9.18 1.87
C VAL A 709 -28.94 10.46 2.41
N LEU A 710 -29.04 11.56 1.68
CA LEU A 710 -28.48 12.86 2.05
C LEU A 710 -29.51 13.76 2.74
N GLU A 711 -30.75 13.77 2.26
CA GLU A 711 -31.86 14.58 2.80
C GLU A 711 -33.19 13.82 2.70
N GLY A 712 -34.12 14.16 3.60
CA GLY A 712 -35.44 13.53 3.63
C GLY A 712 -35.39 12.09 4.12
N GLU A 713 -36.38 11.30 3.70
CA GLU A 713 -36.51 9.89 4.07
C GLU A 713 -37.09 9.09 2.90
N VAL A 714 -36.61 7.85 2.76
CA VAL A 714 -37.08 6.89 1.76
C VAL A 714 -37.41 5.57 2.43
N SER A 715 -38.36 4.84 1.88
CA SER A 715 -38.71 3.50 2.31
C SER A 715 -38.23 2.47 1.30
N CYS A 716 -37.53 1.46 1.81
CA CYS A 716 -37.05 0.28 1.08
C CYS A 716 -37.15 -0.92 2.03
N PHE A 717 -37.38 -2.13 1.51
CA PHE A 717 -37.48 -3.37 2.30
C PHE A 717 -38.45 -3.29 3.50
N GLY A 718 -39.51 -2.47 3.40
CA GLY A 718 -40.49 -2.26 4.47
C GLY A 718 -40.03 -1.39 5.65
N GLY A 719 -38.81 -0.85 5.61
CA GLY A 719 -38.30 0.10 6.60
C GLY A 719 -38.12 1.50 6.01
N THR A 720 -37.89 2.51 6.86
CA THR A 720 -37.66 3.91 6.47
C THR A 720 -36.24 4.32 6.82
N VAL A 721 -35.49 4.85 5.85
CA VAL A 721 -34.12 5.33 6.01
C VAL A 721 -34.07 6.84 5.81
N SER A 722 -33.55 7.56 6.81
CA SER A 722 -33.39 9.01 6.82
C SER A 722 -31.98 9.43 6.42
N ALA A 723 -31.75 10.75 6.29
CA ALA A 723 -30.45 11.36 6.06
C ALA A 723 -29.31 10.75 6.92
N GLY A 724 -28.17 10.47 6.27
CA GLY A 724 -27.01 9.77 6.83
C GLY A 724 -27.11 8.23 6.81
N GLY A 725 -28.27 7.67 6.48
CA GLY A 725 -28.46 6.23 6.35
C GLY A 725 -28.05 5.67 4.98
N VAL A 726 -27.85 4.36 4.93
CA VAL A 726 -27.39 3.61 3.75
C VAL A 726 -28.36 2.47 3.47
N ILE A 727 -28.67 2.23 2.20
CA ILE A 727 -29.45 1.07 1.74
C ILE A 727 -28.55 0.24 0.84
N VAL A 728 -28.50 -1.06 1.06
CA VAL A 728 -27.80 -2.01 0.20
C VAL A 728 -28.82 -2.86 -0.54
N CYS A 729 -28.71 -2.94 -1.86
CA CYS A 729 -29.45 -3.86 -2.71
C CYS A 729 -28.44 -4.77 -3.40
N VAL A 730 -28.45 -6.06 -3.06
CA VAL A 730 -27.50 -7.04 -3.61
C VAL A 730 -28.00 -7.55 -4.97
N ALA A 731 -27.09 -7.76 -5.91
CA ALA A 731 -27.40 -8.29 -7.24
C ALA A 731 -28.25 -9.58 -7.16
N GLY A 732 -29.31 -9.65 -7.96
CA GLY A 732 -30.24 -10.78 -7.98
C GLY A 732 -31.34 -10.78 -6.91
N GLU A 733 -31.37 -9.80 -5.99
CA GLU A 733 -32.43 -9.64 -4.99
C GLU A 733 -33.41 -8.51 -5.38
N PRO A 734 -34.73 -8.70 -5.20
CA PRO A 734 -35.72 -7.70 -5.57
C PRO A 734 -35.71 -6.51 -4.62
N HIS A 735 -35.72 -5.29 -5.15
CA HIS A 735 -35.75 -4.06 -4.36
C HIS A 735 -36.57 -2.96 -5.05
N GLY A 736 -37.20 -2.11 -4.24
CA GLY A 736 -38.01 -0.97 -4.67
C GLY A 736 -37.80 0.19 -3.71
N LEU A 737 -38.01 1.42 -4.15
CA LEU A 737 -37.76 2.61 -3.34
C LEU A 737 -38.94 3.57 -3.43
N LYS A 738 -39.35 4.14 -2.30
CA LYS A 738 -40.42 5.14 -2.26
C LYS A 738 -40.12 6.26 -1.27
N ASN A 739 -40.34 7.51 -1.65
CA ASN A 739 -40.35 8.61 -0.69
C ASN A 739 -41.68 8.61 0.06
N THR A 740 -41.67 8.14 1.30
CA THR A 740 -42.84 8.13 2.20
C THR A 740 -42.95 9.39 3.06
N GLY A 741 -41.97 10.28 2.98
CA GLY A 741 -41.93 11.51 3.77
C GLY A 741 -42.77 12.64 3.19
N SER A 742 -42.83 13.74 3.95
CA SER A 742 -43.57 14.96 3.57
C SER A 742 -42.73 15.97 2.77
N LYS A 743 -41.45 15.67 2.53
CA LYS A 743 -40.50 16.52 1.81
C LYS A 743 -39.75 15.71 0.74
N PRO A 744 -39.18 16.35 -0.29
CA PRO A 744 -38.32 15.67 -1.23
C PRO A 744 -37.16 14.95 -0.52
N ALA A 745 -36.86 13.74 -0.96
CA ALA A 745 -35.72 12.97 -0.49
C ALA A 745 -34.58 13.06 -1.52
N ARG A 746 -33.36 13.28 -1.03
CA ARG A 746 -32.15 13.39 -1.87
C ARG A 746 -31.19 12.28 -1.48
N TYR A 747 -30.73 11.49 -2.45
CA TYR A 747 -29.80 10.39 -2.20
C TYR A 747 -28.80 10.22 -3.35
N ILE A 748 -27.65 9.63 -3.04
CA ILE A 748 -26.70 9.14 -4.04
C ILE A 748 -27.01 7.66 -4.28
N ALA A 749 -27.05 7.24 -5.53
CA ALA A 749 -27.07 5.84 -5.92
C ALA A 749 -25.74 5.47 -6.58
N LEU A 750 -25.17 4.34 -6.18
CA LEU A 750 -23.94 3.78 -6.71
C LEU A 750 -24.22 2.35 -7.18
N GLU A 751 -23.99 2.08 -8.46
CA GLU A 751 -24.17 0.79 -9.11
C GLU A 751 -22.82 0.15 -9.42
N PHE A 752 -22.61 -1.07 -8.93
CA PHE A 752 -21.35 -1.81 -8.98
C PHE A 752 -21.46 -2.96 -10.00
N HIS A 753 -21.16 -2.67 -11.26
CA HIS A 753 -21.22 -3.66 -12.34
C HIS A 753 -19.92 -4.45 -12.41
N THR A 754 -19.93 -5.68 -11.91
CA THR A 754 -18.74 -6.54 -11.86
C THR A 754 -18.56 -7.33 -13.17
N GLY A 755 -17.33 -7.72 -13.49
CA GLY A 755 -17.02 -8.41 -14.75
C GLY A 755 -17.82 -9.71 -14.95
N ARG A 756 -17.97 -10.16 -16.22
CA ARG A 756 -18.84 -11.27 -16.66
C ARG A 756 -18.71 -12.62 -15.93
N MET A 757 -17.71 -12.80 -15.05
CA MET A 757 -17.65 -13.97 -14.16
C MET A 757 -18.88 -14.05 -13.25
N MET A 758 -19.47 -12.91 -12.87
CA MET A 758 -20.69 -12.79 -12.06
C MET A 758 -21.95 -13.23 -12.80
N LYS A 759 -22.15 -12.81 -14.06
CA LYS A 759 -23.31 -13.19 -14.87
C LYS A 759 -23.41 -14.72 -15.05
N ARG A 760 -22.26 -15.40 -15.11
CA ARG A 760 -22.19 -16.87 -15.13
C ARG A 760 -22.54 -17.50 -13.77
N ARG A 761 -22.15 -16.90 -12.64
CA ARG A 761 -22.53 -17.35 -11.28
C ARG A 761 -24.02 -17.16 -10.99
N LEU A 762 -24.61 -16.03 -11.35
CA LEU A 762 -26.04 -15.76 -11.17
C LEU A 762 -26.91 -16.75 -11.98
N LEU A 763 -26.48 -17.08 -13.20
CA LEU A 763 -27.11 -18.12 -14.03
C LEU A 763 -26.92 -19.53 -13.45
N GLU A 764 -25.76 -19.85 -12.85
CA GLU A 764 -25.49 -21.12 -12.17
C GLU A 764 -26.28 -21.27 -10.85
N GLU A 765 -26.62 -20.17 -10.18
CA GLU A 765 -27.49 -20.12 -8.98
C GLU A 765 -29.00 -20.08 -9.32
N GLY A 766 -29.37 -20.12 -10.60
CA GLY A 766 -30.78 -20.15 -11.04
C GLY A 766 -31.49 -18.80 -11.01
N VAL A 767 -30.76 -17.69 -10.91
CA VAL A 767 -31.31 -16.33 -11.00
C VAL A 767 -31.50 -15.99 -12.49
N VAL A 768 -32.75 -15.95 -12.93
CA VAL A 768 -33.13 -15.49 -14.28
C VAL A 768 -33.17 -13.97 -14.25
N VAL A 769 -32.21 -13.34 -14.92
CA VAL A 769 -32.19 -11.90 -15.19
C VAL A 769 -32.93 -11.70 -16.52
N ASP A 770 -34.01 -10.90 -16.52
CA ASP A 770 -34.79 -10.56 -17.72
C ASP A 770 -34.07 -9.49 -18.57
#